data_AF-A0A7C4LWB3-F1
#
_entry.id   AF-A0A7C4LWB3-F1
#
_cell.length_a   1.000
_cell.length_b   1.000
_cell.length_c   1.000
_cell.angle_alpha   90.00
_cell.angle_beta   90.00
_cell.angle_gamma   90.00
#
_symmetry.space_group_name_H-M   'P 1'
#
loop_
_entity.id
_entity.type
_entity.pdbx_description
1 polymer ?
#
loop_
_entity_poly.entity_id
_entity_poly.type
_entity_poly.pdbx_seq_one_letter_code
_entity_poly.pdbx_strand_id
1 'polypeptide(L)'
;MTHGGSELKAGREGAPPPDERELAVTAEEKRLLLSPPPPPRPQPDRNTPPPRIGRELLINRIHLAHFRDQPLAIEFTHRRFGSIVRVAVRPLPVVGGVLECLWVDGPAAAGVLSSHALTALIVPRGERHLRAEVRVLAADGRGLRLELPDSALEINERRIDRLPACDVAARVLQNSGSFAGRLIDFNALSFRVALVAASPQTFAWIDPEQPVHAVLFRGEQTFFAGECRITRLEREAEGGTCVLEPAHRHSRRFRRDEVRSQRLVLVPSPNLVFLHPFTGKRVELKVTDLSGSGFAVEEELSRAVLLPGLMLPEAQLDFAGSFQIALSAQVVFQRLPAGGGGEAGLVRCGLALLDMPPGDHVRLLALLNQSRDRNAYLCKEVDLEALWDFFFETGFIYPDKYALIEKHKQEIRETCAKLYTRSPEIARTFLYQKGGVILGHLAMIRFWPSAWLIHHHAARKSALNRAGLNVLDQLCRFIHDGLRFRSLHMEHLVCYYRPQNRFPQRVFGGFAEETGDRRVCSVDPFAYLTLGETPAAEGALPAGWVLAAAEDPDLLEMNRFYAHASGGLMAEAFDLTPGSRRDEELAELFRRLGLRRERRRFALRFRGRLKALIVAHLSDIGLNFSELTHCLTILVTDPEGIDDMVLRTALQAAARRAGLTEIVALVYPGTAVERAGLAAGKGYHLWIVRTYEAEQPFQKYLKRLTRMP
;
A
#
# COMPACT_ATOMS: atom_id res chain seq x y z
N MET A 1 55.11 36.93 4.65
CA MET A 1 55.89 37.72 3.68
C MET A 1 54.98 38.11 2.53
N THR A 2 54.89 39.42 2.32
CA THR A 2 54.66 40.14 1.05
C THR A 2 53.49 39.81 0.13
N HIS A 3 52.69 40.85 -0.07
CA HIS A 3 51.70 41.12 -1.11
C HIS A 3 52.15 40.82 -2.55
N GLY A 4 51.15 40.59 -3.41
CA GLY A 4 51.26 40.75 -4.86
C GLY A 4 49.98 40.30 -5.56
N GLY A 5 49.02 41.21 -5.73
CA GLY A 5 47.79 40.96 -6.47
C GLY A 5 48.02 40.97 -7.98
N SER A 6 47.22 40.18 -8.71
CA SER A 6 46.85 40.48 -10.08
C SER A 6 45.35 40.27 -10.25
N GLU A 7 44.67 41.36 -10.59
CA GLU A 7 43.28 41.38 -11.02
C GLU A 7 43.18 40.80 -12.43
N LEU A 8 42.32 39.81 -12.61
CA LEU A 8 41.77 39.44 -13.91
C LEU A 8 40.25 39.51 -13.81
N LYS A 9 39.71 40.60 -14.35
CA LYS A 9 38.29 40.80 -14.66
C LYS A 9 37.86 39.76 -15.70
N ALA A 10 36.90 38.91 -15.34
CA ALA A 10 36.08 38.15 -16.29
C ALA A 10 34.60 38.32 -15.90
N GLY A 11 33.77 38.62 -16.91
CA GLY A 11 32.43 39.18 -16.78
C GLY A 11 31.45 38.36 -15.95
N ARG A 12 30.70 39.06 -15.09
CA ARG A 12 29.45 38.58 -14.50
C ARG A 12 28.34 38.77 -15.53
N GLU A 13 27.96 37.71 -16.23
CA GLU A 13 26.58 37.58 -16.69
C GLU A 13 25.76 37.10 -15.50
N GLY A 14 24.94 38.01 -14.96
CA GLY A 14 24.03 37.70 -13.86
C GLY A 14 22.93 36.77 -14.32
N ALA A 15 22.91 35.55 -13.79
CA ALA A 15 21.71 34.74 -13.78
C ALA A 15 20.62 35.47 -12.97
N PRO A 16 19.36 35.54 -13.45
CA PRO A 16 18.30 36.23 -12.73
C PRO A 16 18.01 35.50 -11.41
N PRO A 17 17.62 36.23 -10.35
CA PRO A 17 17.24 35.63 -9.08
C PRO A 17 16.01 34.72 -9.27
N PRO A 18 15.90 33.62 -8.50
CA PRO A 18 14.73 32.75 -8.55
C PRO A 18 13.47 33.53 -8.10
N ASP A 19 12.42 33.38 -8.88
CA ASP A 19 11.13 34.06 -8.75
C ASP A 19 10.45 33.72 -7.40
N GLU A 20 10.35 34.70 -6.49
CA GLU A 20 9.68 34.58 -5.19
C GLU A 20 8.13 34.57 -5.30
N ARG A 21 7.56 34.20 -6.44
CA ARG A 21 6.11 34.26 -6.71
C ARG A 21 5.33 32.96 -6.47
N GLU A 22 5.91 31.91 -5.90
CA GLU A 22 5.23 30.61 -5.80
C GLU A 22 4.46 30.30 -4.49
N LEU A 23 4.26 31.26 -3.57
CA LEU A 23 3.54 30.97 -2.31
C LEU A 23 2.57 32.05 -1.79
N ALA A 24 2.10 32.97 -2.65
CA ALA A 24 1.07 33.94 -2.25
C ALA A 24 -0.28 33.64 -2.91
N VAL A 25 -1.28 33.30 -2.10
CA VAL A 25 -2.69 33.23 -2.51
C VAL A 25 -3.09 34.55 -3.15
N THR A 26 -3.51 34.50 -4.42
CA THR A 26 -3.84 35.69 -5.21
C THR A 26 -5.08 36.39 -4.64
N ALA A 27 -5.18 37.71 -4.85
CA ALA A 27 -6.35 38.49 -4.42
C ALA A 27 -7.66 37.99 -5.06
N GLU A 28 -7.56 37.31 -6.21
CA GLU A 28 -8.67 36.71 -6.95
C GLU A 28 -9.17 35.42 -6.28
N GLU A 29 -8.27 34.61 -5.72
CA GLU A 29 -8.61 33.43 -4.90
C GLU A 29 -9.27 33.81 -3.57
N LYS A 30 -8.88 34.91 -2.93
CA LYS A 30 -9.56 35.44 -1.74
C LYS A 30 -10.98 35.92 -2.04
N ARG A 31 -11.23 36.44 -3.25
CA ARG A 31 -12.56 36.91 -3.68
C ARG A 31 -13.52 35.75 -3.99
N LEU A 32 -13.00 34.62 -4.48
CA LEU A 32 -13.76 33.38 -4.69
C LEU A 32 -14.21 32.70 -3.39
N LEU A 33 -13.45 32.87 -2.29
CA LEU A 33 -13.77 32.29 -0.98
C LEU A 33 -14.87 33.05 -0.20
N LEU A 34 -15.18 34.28 -0.59
CA LEU A 34 -16.13 35.16 0.11
C LEU A 34 -17.41 35.49 -0.68
N SER A 35 -17.58 34.92 -1.88
CA SER A 35 -18.75 35.18 -2.71
C SER A 35 -19.91 34.27 -2.31
N PRO A 36 -21.12 34.79 -2.04
CA PRO A 36 -22.31 33.96 -1.83
C PRO A 36 -22.60 33.13 -3.08
N PRO A 37 -23.18 31.93 -2.94
CA PRO A 37 -23.42 31.05 -4.08
C PRO A 37 -24.30 31.75 -5.12
N PRO A 38 -23.98 31.61 -6.43
CA PRO A 38 -24.85 32.13 -7.47
C PRO A 38 -26.25 31.47 -7.36
N PRO A 39 -27.33 32.21 -7.68
CA PRO A 39 -28.68 31.63 -7.66
C PRO A 39 -28.72 30.39 -8.57
N PRO A 40 -29.52 29.37 -8.22
CA PRO A 40 -29.64 28.17 -9.04
C PRO A 40 -30.03 28.57 -10.46
N ARG A 41 -29.15 28.27 -11.42
CA ARG A 41 -29.47 28.41 -12.84
C ARG A 41 -30.59 27.43 -13.19
N PRO A 42 -31.52 27.81 -14.07
CA PRO A 42 -32.62 26.95 -14.49
C PRO A 42 -32.05 25.62 -15.02
N GLN A 43 -32.70 24.52 -14.62
CA GLN A 43 -32.34 23.18 -15.03
C GLN A 43 -32.32 23.07 -16.57
N PRO A 44 -31.34 22.36 -17.17
CA PRO A 44 -31.35 22.12 -18.60
C PRO A 44 -32.57 21.29 -19.01
N ASP A 45 -33.10 21.65 -20.18
CA ASP A 45 -34.37 21.19 -20.73
C ASP A 45 -34.43 19.67 -20.93
N ARG A 46 -35.52 19.03 -20.50
CA ARG A 46 -35.77 17.57 -20.57
C ARG A 46 -36.13 17.08 -21.98
N ASN A 47 -36.05 17.93 -22.99
CA ASN A 47 -36.77 17.77 -24.26
C ASN A 47 -35.94 17.41 -25.49
N THR A 48 -34.68 16.94 -25.36
CA THR A 48 -33.97 16.43 -26.55
C THR A 48 -34.57 15.08 -26.98
N PRO A 49 -35.12 14.94 -28.20
CA PRO A 49 -35.73 13.69 -28.63
C PRO A 49 -34.67 12.57 -28.74
N PRO A 50 -35.03 11.31 -28.40
CA PRO A 50 -34.10 10.20 -28.42
C PRO A 50 -33.47 10.00 -29.82
N PRO A 51 -32.19 9.59 -29.91
CA PRO A 51 -31.51 9.38 -31.19
C PRO A 51 -32.28 8.38 -32.06
N ARG A 52 -32.51 8.73 -33.32
CA ARG A 52 -33.08 7.80 -34.32
C ARG A 52 -31.97 6.97 -34.94
N ILE A 53 -32.18 5.67 -35.00
CA ILE A 53 -31.28 4.68 -35.59
C ILE A 53 -31.92 4.12 -36.86
N GLY A 54 -31.16 4.05 -37.95
CA GLY A 54 -31.65 3.52 -39.23
C GLY A 54 -31.90 2.00 -39.21
N ARG A 55 -32.75 1.55 -40.13
CA ARG A 55 -33.18 0.15 -40.31
C ARG A 55 -32.05 -0.86 -40.39
N GLU A 56 -30.96 -0.54 -41.09
CA GLU A 56 -29.82 -1.45 -41.26
C GLU A 56 -29.17 -1.81 -39.92
N LEU A 57 -28.96 -0.82 -39.05
CA LEU A 57 -28.39 -1.06 -37.73
C LEU A 57 -29.36 -1.83 -36.83
N LEU A 58 -30.68 -1.56 -36.92
CA LEU A 58 -31.71 -2.33 -36.20
C LEU A 58 -31.65 -3.80 -36.60
N ILE A 59 -31.57 -4.10 -37.90
CA ILE A 59 -31.45 -5.46 -38.44
C ILE A 59 -30.17 -6.14 -37.91
N ASN A 60 -29.02 -5.48 -38.00
CA ASN A 60 -27.75 -6.02 -37.51
C ASN A 60 -27.78 -6.32 -36.00
N ARG A 61 -28.49 -5.52 -35.20
CA ARG A 61 -28.69 -5.78 -33.76
C ARG A 61 -29.60 -6.98 -33.51
N ILE A 62 -30.68 -7.14 -34.28
CA ILE A 62 -31.55 -8.32 -34.21
C ILE A 62 -30.77 -9.58 -34.60
N HIS A 63 -29.96 -9.52 -35.66
CA HIS A 63 -29.11 -10.65 -36.07
C HIS A 63 -28.05 -11.00 -35.03
N LEU A 64 -27.44 -10.02 -34.35
CA LEU A 64 -26.53 -10.30 -33.23
C LEU A 64 -27.26 -10.98 -32.06
N ALA A 65 -28.50 -10.57 -31.76
CA ALA A 65 -29.30 -11.22 -30.73
C ALA A 65 -29.62 -12.67 -31.09
N HIS A 66 -30.03 -12.93 -32.33
CA HIS A 66 -30.18 -14.29 -32.87
C HIS A 66 -28.88 -15.10 -32.77
N PHE A 67 -27.73 -14.53 -33.16
CA PHE A 67 -26.42 -15.20 -33.10
C PHE A 67 -25.96 -15.58 -31.67
N ARG A 68 -26.44 -14.85 -30.65
CA ARG A 68 -26.10 -15.09 -29.23
C ARG A 68 -27.18 -15.87 -28.47
N ASP A 69 -28.20 -16.40 -29.16
CA ASP A 69 -29.39 -16.99 -28.54
C ASP A 69 -30.05 -16.08 -27.49
N GLN A 70 -29.94 -14.75 -27.68
CA GLN A 70 -30.45 -13.75 -26.76
C GLN A 70 -31.91 -13.38 -27.13
N PRO A 71 -32.87 -13.47 -26.19
CA PRO A 71 -34.24 -13.07 -26.46
C PRO A 71 -34.38 -11.54 -26.64
N LEU A 72 -35.34 -11.14 -27.46
CA LEU A 72 -35.87 -9.78 -27.56
C LEU A 72 -37.11 -9.64 -26.67
N ALA A 73 -37.60 -8.42 -26.49
CA ALA A 73 -38.86 -8.17 -25.79
C ALA A 73 -39.87 -7.47 -26.70
N ILE A 74 -41.13 -7.88 -26.59
CA ILE A 74 -42.27 -7.22 -27.22
C ILE A 74 -43.03 -6.44 -26.15
N GLU A 75 -43.26 -5.17 -26.40
CA GLU A 75 -44.01 -4.27 -25.53
C GLU A 75 -45.51 -4.34 -25.89
N PHE A 76 -46.33 -4.63 -24.88
CA PHE A 76 -47.78 -4.68 -24.95
C PHE A 76 -48.38 -3.64 -24.03
N THR A 77 -49.37 -2.89 -24.51
CA THR A 77 -50.09 -1.88 -23.71
C THR A 77 -51.54 -2.30 -23.52
N HIS A 78 -52.02 -2.35 -22.27
CA HIS A 78 -53.38 -2.75 -21.95
C HIS A 78 -54.39 -1.75 -22.52
N ARG A 79 -55.34 -2.24 -23.33
CA ARG A 79 -56.24 -1.38 -24.11
C ARG A 79 -57.12 -0.46 -23.26
N ARG A 80 -57.43 -0.85 -22.01
CA ARG A 80 -58.30 -0.06 -21.11
C ARG A 80 -57.58 0.75 -20.04
N PHE A 81 -56.38 0.33 -19.64
CA PHE A 81 -55.71 0.85 -18.42
C PHE A 81 -54.32 1.43 -18.71
N GLY A 82 -53.83 1.28 -19.94
CA GLY A 82 -52.52 1.82 -20.35
C GLY A 82 -51.32 1.13 -19.69
N SER A 83 -51.51 0.11 -18.85
CA SER A 83 -50.43 -0.65 -18.24
C SER A 83 -49.60 -1.37 -19.30
N ILE A 84 -48.28 -1.39 -19.11
CA ILE A 84 -47.35 -1.99 -20.06
C ILE A 84 -46.86 -3.34 -19.53
N VAL A 85 -46.87 -4.34 -20.38
CA VAL A 85 -46.29 -5.67 -20.12
C VAL A 85 -45.28 -5.98 -21.22
N ARG A 86 -44.18 -6.64 -20.86
CA ARG A 86 -43.17 -7.09 -21.83
C ARG A 86 -43.10 -8.60 -21.87
N VAL A 87 -43.11 -9.15 -23.08
CA VAL A 87 -43.06 -10.59 -23.32
C VAL A 87 -41.79 -10.92 -24.09
N ALA A 88 -41.05 -11.94 -23.64
CA ALA A 88 -39.81 -12.36 -24.27
C ALA A 88 -40.08 -13.20 -25.53
N VAL A 89 -39.31 -12.93 -26.60
CA VAL A 89 -39.38 -13.65 -27.87
C VAL A 89 -37.98 -13.99 -28.40
N ARG A 90 -37.83 -15.10 -29.11
CA ARG A 90 -36.60 -15.46 -29.82
C ARG A 90 -36.70 -14.99 -31.28
N PRO A 91 -35.80 -14.10 -31.75
CA PRO A 91 -35.82 -13.65 -33.14
C PRO A 91 -35.31 -14.74 -34.07
N LEU A 92 -35.84 -14.80 -35.28
CA LEU A 92 -35.26 -15.50 -36.43
C LEU A 92 -34.52 -14.49 -37.34
N PRO A 93 -33.74 -14.94 -38.33
CA PRO A 93 -33.09 -14.05 -39.27
C PRO A 93 -34.11 -13.16 -40.00
N VAL A 94 -33.86 -11.85 -40.02
CA VAL A 94 -34.66 -10.89 -40.79
C VAL A 94 -34.46 -11.14 -42.29
N VAL A 95 -35.56 -11.31 -43.03
CA VAL A 95 -35.56 -11.50 -44.50
C VAL A 95 -36.53 -10.50 -45.13
N GLY A 96 -36.07 -9.75 -46.14
CA GLY A 96 -36.92 -8.76 -46.83
C GLY A 96 -37.48 -7.67 -45.91
N GLY A 97 -36.82 -7.39 -44.78
CA GLY A 97 -37.28 -6.43 -43.79
C GLY A 97 -38.40 -6.92 -42.86
N VAL A 98 -38.72 -8.21 -42.92
CA VAL A 98 -39.67 -8.90 -42.04
C VAL A 98 -38.91 -9.71 -41.00
N LEU A 99 -39.28 -9.53 -39.73
CA LEU A 99 -38.78 -10.29 -38.60
C LEU A 99 -39.81 -11.33 -38.17
N GLU A 100 -39.39 -12.59 -38.10
CA GLU A 100 -40.15 -13.64 -37.43
C GLU A 100 -39.60 -13.88 -36.03
N CYS A 101 -40.48 -14.09 -35.06
CA CYS A 101 -40.15 -14.27 -33.65
C CYS A 101 -40.94 -15.44 -33.07
N LEU A 102 -40.31 -16.27 -32.24
CA LEU A 102 -40.97 -17.35 -31.50
C LEU A 102 -41.18 -16.97 -30.04
N TRP A 103 -42.29 -17.37 -29.43
CA TRP A 103 -42.53 -17.13 -28.01
C TRP A 103 -41.53 -17.91 -27.13
N VAL A 104 -40.96 -17.26 -26.12
CA VAL A 104 -40.13 -17.96 -25.11
C VAL A 104 -41.03 -18.77 -24.16
N ASP A 105 -42.15 -18.18 -23.72
CA ASP A 105 -43.13 -18.79 -22.81
C ASP A 105 -44.52 -18.86 -23.49
N GLY A 106 -44.72 -19.90 -24.32
CA GLY A 106 -45.87 -20.03 -25.23
C GLY A 106 -47.28 -19.88 -24.62
N PRO A 107 -47.63 -20.49 -23.46
CA PRO A 107 -49.00 -20.44 -22.93
C PRO A 107 -49.43 -19.07 -22.37
N ALA A 108 -48.48 -18.24 -21.90
CA ALA A 108 -48.78 -16.95 -21.27
C ALA A 108 -49.05 -15.82 -22.28
N ALA A 109 -48.49 -15.92 -23.49
CA ALA A 109 -48.64 -14.89 -24.53
C ALA A 109 -50.06 -14.78 -25.10
N ALA A 110 -50.79 -15.90 -25.19
CA ALA A 110 -52.14 -15.94 -25.76
C ALA A 110 -53.17 -15.11 -24.97
N GLY A 111 -53.05 -15.08 -23.63
CA GLY A 111 -53.92 -14.27 -22.76
C GLY A 111 -53.63 -12.77 -22.82
N VAL A 112 -52.39 -12.38 -23.14
CA VAL A 112 -51.97 -10.97 -23.28
C VAL A 112 -52.52 -10.37 -24.57
N LEU A 113 -52.56 -11.14 -25.66
CA LEU A 113 -53.03 -10.70 -26.99
C LEU A 113 -54.51 -10.26 -27.03
N SER A 114 -55.37 -10.80 -26.14
CA SER A 114 -56.81 -10.45 -26.14
C SER A 114 -57.12 -9.08 -25.51
N SER A 115 -56.29 -8.64 -24.56
CA SER A 115 -56.52 -7.46 -23.71
C SER A 115 -55.52 -6.33 -23.94
N HIS A 116 -54.44 -6.58 -24.66
CA HIS A 116 -53.38 -5.62 -24.94
C HIS A 116 -53.23 -5.35 -26.45
N ALA A 117 -52.57 -4.24 -26.78
CA ALA A 117 -52.11 -3.94 -28.12
C ALA A 117 -50.57 -4.05 -28.15
N LEU A 118 -50.02 -4.67 -29.18
CA LEU A 118 -48.58 -4.69 -29.42
C LEU A 118 -48.15 -3.29 -29.86
N THR A 119 -47.23 -2.67 -29.12
CA THR A 119 -46.85 -1.26 -29.34
C THR A 119 -45.42 -1.10 -29.83
N ALA A 120 -44.48 -1.97 -29.42
CA ALA A 120 -43.10 -1.88 -29.88
C ALA A 120 -42.32 -3.21 -29.76
N LEU A 121 -41.28 -3.31 -30.58
CA LEU A 121 -40.18 -4.26 -30.43
C LEU A 121 -39.03 -3.59 -29.67
N ILE A 122 -38.53 -4.26 -28.64
CA ILE A 122 -37.39 -3.82 -27.83
C ILE A 122 -36.18 -4.70 -28.14
N VAL A 123 -35.15 -4.11 -28.76
CA VAL A 123 -33.92 -4.80 -29.18
C VAL A 123 -32.74 -4.35 -28.32
N PRO A 124 -31.97 -5.27 -27.71
CA PRO A 124 -30.80 -4.91 -26.91
C PRO A 124 -29.67 -4.37 -27.78
N ARG A 125 -29.07 -3.24 -27.38
CA ARG A 125 -27.88 -2.62 -27.98
C ARG A 125 -26.83 -2.34 -26.91
N GLY A 126 -26.11 -3.38 -26.50
CA GLY A 126 -25.23 -3.29 -25.35
C GLY A 126 -26.07 -3.09 -24.08
N GLU A 127 -25.91 -1.93 -23.43
CA GLU A 127 -26.68 -1.54 -22.25
C GLU A 127 -27.89 -0.62 -22.57
N ARG A 128 -28.03 -0.17 -23.83
CA ARG A 128 -29.19 0.60 -24.32
C ARG A 128 -30.19 -0.32 -25.02
N HIS A 129 -31.41 0.18 -25.25
CA HIS A 129 -32.42 -0.53 -26.03
C HIS A 129 -32.84 0.28 -27.25
N LEU A 130 -33.13 -0.41 -28.35
CA LEU A 130 -33.82 0.18 -29.49
C LEU A 130 -35.30 -0.15 -29.35
N ARG A 131 -36.15 0.88 -29.31
CA ARG A 131 -37.60 0.77 -29.39
C ARG A 131 -38.02 1.01 -30.83
N ALA A 132 -38.42 -0.05 -31.52
CA ALA A 132 -38.93 0.00 -32.88
C ALA A 132 -40.46 -0.14 -32.85
N GLU A 133 -41.17 0.82 -33.42
CA GLU A 133 -42.63 0.70 -33.62
C GLU A 133 -42.85 -0.20 -34.84
N VAL A 134 -43.32 -1.42 -34.58
CA VAL A 134 -43.41 -2.48 -35.58
C VAL A 134 -44.86 -2.69 -36.01
N ARG A 135 -45.06 -3.00 -37.29
CA ARG A 135 -46.38 -3.40 -37.80
C ARG A 135 -46.52 -4.92 -37.70
N VAL A 136 -47.58 -5.38 -37.04
CA VAL A 136 -47.87 -6.81 -36.91
C VAL A 136 -48.46 -7.33 -38.23
N LEU A 137 -47.77 -8.28 -38.87
CA LEU A 137 -48.24 -8.96 -40.07
C LEU A 137 -49.04 -10.22 -39.72
N ALA A 138 -48.58 -10.98 -38.71
CA ALA A 138 -49.28 -12.14 -38.17
C ALA A 138 -48.89 -12.37 -36.70
N ALA A 139 -49.83 -12.93 -35.92
CA ALA A 139 -49.59 -13.38 -34.55
C ALA A 139 -50.40 -14.65 -34.31
N ASP A 140 -49.73 -15.71 -33.88
CA ASP A 140 -50.36 -17.00 -33.56
C ASP A 140 -49.76 -17.62 -32.29
N GLY A 141 -50.17 -18.84 -31.96
CA GLY A 141 -49.68 -19.56 -30.78
C GLY A 141 -48.20 -19.97 -30.86
N ARG A 142 -47.57 -19.91 -32.03
CA ARG A 142 -46.14 -20.21 -32.22
C ARG A 142 -45.28 -18.96 -32.14
N GLY A 143 -45.77 -17.82 -32.63
CA GLY A 143 -44.96 -16.61 -32.66
C GLY A 143 -45.60 -15.38 -33.28
N LEU A 144 -44.73 -14.47 -33.73
CA LEU A 144 -45.06 -13.20 -34.36
C LEU A 144 -44.33 -13.07 -35.69
N ARG A 145 -44.98 -12.41 -36.64
CA ARG A 145 -44.37 -11.91 -37.87
C ARG A 145 -44.55 -10.41 -37.92
N LEU A 146 -43.44 -9.68 -37.95
CA LEU A 146 -43.37 -8.24 -37.75
C LEU A 146 -42.69 -7.58 -38.94
N GLU A 147 -43.25 -6.50 -39.45
CA GLU A 147 -42.56 -5.62 -40.37
C GLU A 147 -41.77 -4.57 -39.59
N LEU A 148 -40.48 -4.48 -39.88
CA LEU A 148 -39.59 -3.52 -39.21
C LEU A 148 -39.73 -2.12 -39.83
N PRO A 149 -39.74 -1.05 -39.00
CA PRO A 149 -39.79 0.32 -39.50
C PRO A 149 -38.45 0.75 -40.12
N ASP A 150 -38.46 1.90 -40.80
CA ASP A 150 -37.24 2.49 -41.38
C ASP A 150 -36.28 3.09 -40.33
N SER A 151 -36.79 3.35 -39.12
CA SER A 151 -35.97 3.76 -37.99
C SER A 151 -36.52 3.28 -36.65
N ALA A 152 -35.63 3.13 -35.66
CA ALA A 152 -35.96 2.86 -34.27
C ALA A 152 -35.45 3.99 -33.38
N LEU A 153 -36.11 4.20 -32.24
CA LEU A 153 -35.68 5.14 -31.22
C LEU A 153 -34.72 4.45 -30.26
N GLU A 154 -33.57 5.06 -30.02
CA GLU A 154 -32.71 4.62 -28.93
C GLU A 154 -33.27 5.11 -27.60
N ILE A 155 -33.77 4.18 -26.80
CA ILE A 155 -34.32 4.46 -25.48
C ILE A 155 -33.32 4.05 -24.40
N ASN A 156 -33.23 4.90 -23.38
CA ASN A 156 -32.39 4.67 -22.21
C ASN A 156 -33.32 4.48 -21.02
N GLU A 157 -33.40 3.27 -20.46
CA GLU A 157 -34.23 3.04 -19.28
C GLU A 157 -33.58 3.55 -18.00
N ARG A 158 -32.24 3.72 -18.00
CA ARG A 158 -31.46 4.13 -16.84
C ARG A 158 -30.31 5.04 -17.25
N ARG A 159 -29.96 5.98 -16.35
CA ARG A 159 -28.83 6.89 -16.52
C ARG A 159 -27.47 6.22 -16.22
N ILE A 160 -27.50 5.11 -15.47
CA ILE A 160 -26.35 4.29 -15.04
C ILE A 160 -26.78 2.83 -14.99
N ASP A 161 -26.00 1.95 -15.60
CA ASP A 161 -26.32 0.54 -15.69
C ASP A 161 -26.06 -0.19 -14.38
N ARG A 162 -26.94 -1.15 -14.05
CA ARG A 162 -26.76 -2.02 -12.88
C ARG A 162 -26.25 -3.37 -13.34
N LEU A 163 -25.16 -3.81 -12.74
CA LEU A 163 -24.50 -5.07 -13.03
C LEU A 163 -24.93 -6.13 -12.01
N PRO A 164 -25.29 -7.34 -12.45
CA PRO A 164 -25.59 -8.44 -11.53
C PRO A 164 -24.35 -8.84 -10.74
N ALA A 165 -24.54 -9.13 -9.46
CA ALA A 165 -23.48 -9.65 -8.61
C ALA A 165 -23.45 -11.19 -8.62
N CYS A 166 -22.27 -11.76 -8.43
CA CYS A 166 -22.01 -13.20 -8.41
C CYS A 166 -21.42 -13.58 -7.04
N ASP A 167 -22.16 -14.38 -6.27
CA ASP A 167 -21.72 -14.98 -5.00
C ASP A 167 -21.10 -13.98 -4.00
N VAL A 168 -21.84 -12.92 -3.68
CA VAL A 168 -21.46 -11.95 -2.64
C VAL A 168 -22.51 -11.94 -1.55
N ALA A 169 -22.09 -12.33 -0.35
CA ALA A 169 -22.91 -12.24 0.85
C ALA A 169 -23.02 -10.78 1.31
N ALA A 170 -24.15 -10.46 1.92
CA ALA A 170 -24.42 -9.15 2.49
C ALA A 170 -24.84 -9.30 3.95
N ARG A 171 -24.40 -8.35 4.78
CA ARG A 171 -24.93 -8.15 6.13
C ARG A 171 -25.26 -6.68 6.31
N VAL A 172 -26.49 -6.40 6.75
CA VAL A 172 -26.97 -5.04 7.02
C VAL A 172 -27.26 -4.92 8.51
N LEU A 173 -26.71 -3.88 9.13
CA LEU A 173 -26.80 -3.61 10.56
C LEU A 173 -27.52 -2.27 10.76
N GLN A 174 -28.53 -2.26 11.61
CA GLN A 174 -29.24 -1.04 12.02
C GLN A 174 -29.80 -1.24 13.42
N ASN A 175 -29.58 -0.28 14.33
CA ASN A 175 -30.12 -0.29 15.69
C ASN A 175 -29.93 -1.63 16.43
N SER A 176 -28.73 -2.23 16.31
CA SER A 176 -28.38 -3.57 16.84
C SER A 176 -29.07 -4.76 16.18
N GLY A 177 -29.97 -4.55 15.22
CA GLY A 177 -30.48 -5.59 14.33
C GLY A 177 -29.44 -5.97 13.27
N SER A 178 -29.32 -7.26 12.97
CA SER A 178 -28.40 -7.80 11.96
C SER A 178 -29.14 -8.65 10.94
N PHE A 179 -29.18 -8.23 9.69
CA PHE A 179 -29.88 -8.91 8.62
C PHE A 179 -28.86 -9.54 7.67
N ALA A 180 -28.93 -10.86 7.52
CA ALA A 180 -28.11 -11.59 6.56
C ALA A 180 -28.78 -11.61 5.18
N GLY A 181 -27.98 -11.69 4.12
CA GLY A 181 -28.50 -11.65 2.76
C GLY A 181 -27.44 -11.81 1.68
N ARG A 182 -27.78 -11.38 0.47
CA ARG A 182 -26.91 -11.41 -0.70
C ARG A 182 -27.01 -10.14 -1.53
N LEU A 183 -25.92 -9.78 -2.18
CA LEU A 183 -25.90 -8.73 -3.19
C LEU A 183 -26.62 -9.24 -4.45
N ILE A 184 -27.57 -8.47 -4.96
CA ILE A 184 -28.30 -8.80 -6.21
C ILE A 184 -27.61 -8.14 -7.40
N ASP A 185 -27.42 -6.83 -7.31
CA ASP A 185 -26.81 -6.01 -8.35
C ASP A 185 -26.28 -4.68 -7.78
N PHE A 186 -25.49 -3.98 -8.56
CA PHE A 186 -24.92 -2.69 -8.15
C PHE A 186 -24.59 -1.81 -9.35
N ASN A 187 -24.33 -0.55 -9.08
CA ASN A 187 -23.63 0.38 -9.96
C ASN A 187 -22.66 1.23 -9.14
N ALA A 188 -21.94 2.15 -9.78
CA ALA A 188 -20.98 3.02 -9.08
C ALA A 188 -21.58 3.94 -8.00
N LEU A 189 -22.92 4.08 -7.90
CA LEU A 189 -23.58 4.93 -6.91
C LEU A 189 -24.32 4.16 -5.82
N SER A 190 -24.80 2.95 -6.11
CA SER A 190 -25.71 2.22 -5.20
C SER A 190 -25.69 0.73 -5.49
N PHE A 191 -26.11 -0.06 -4.51
CA PHE A 191 -26.22 -1.51 -4.63
C PHE A 191 -27.51 -2.03 -4.02
N ARG A 192 -27.99 -3.16 -4.51
CA ARG A 192 -29.25 -3.78 -4.10
C ARG A 192 -28.96 -5.10 -3.42
N VAL A 193 -29.51 -5.28 -2.22
CA VAL A 193 -29.36 -6.50 -1.43
C VAL A 193 -30.71 -7.15 -1.21
N ALA A 194 -30.74 -8.48 -1.25
CA ALA A 194 -31.84 -9.30 -0.74
C ALA A 194 -31.48 -9.71 0.68
N LEU A 195 -32.39 -9.51 1.63
CA LEU A 195 -32.18 -9.74 3.06
C LEU A 195 -33.24 -10.70 3.58
N VAL A 196 -32.84 -11.52 4.55
CA VAL A 196 -33.71 -12.45 5.26
C VAL A 196 -33.91 -11.95 6.69
N ALA A 197 -35.13 -12.05 7.19
CA ALA A 197 -35.45 -11.81 8.60
C ALA A 197 -35.71 -13.14 9.30
N ALA A 198 -34.79 -13.57 10.18
CA ALA A 198 -34.95 -14.80 10.95
C ALA A 198 -35.55 -14.49 12.33
N SER A 199 -36.62 -15.19 12.70
CA SER A 199 -37.27 -15.05 14.02
C SER A 199 -36.24 -15.12 15.17
N PRO A 200 -36.31 -14.22 16.19
CA PRO A 200 -37.40 -13.28 16.50
C PRO A 200 -37.35 -11.94 15.73
N GLN A 201 -36.37 -11.76 14.84
CA GLN A 201 -36.22 -10.53 14.07
C GLN A 201 -37.29 -10.44 12.99
N THR A 202 -37.82 -9.24 12.77
CA THR A 202 -38.75 -8.96 11.68
C THR A 202 -38.15 -7.94 10.72
N PHE A 203 -38.50 -8.02 9.44
CA PHE A 203 -38.04 -7.05 8.46
C PHE A 203 -38.60 -5.63 8.74
N ALA A 204 -39.66 -5.52 9.54
CA ALA A 204 -40.22 -4.26 10.03
C ALA A 204 -39.24 -3.43 10.85
N TRP A 205 -38.22 -4.05 11.44
CA TRP A 205 -37.21 -3.34 12.25
C TRP A 205 -36.26 -2.47 11.42
N ILE A 206 -36.25 -2.62 10.09
CA ILE A 206 -35.51 -1.72 9.20
C ILE A 206 -36.31 -0.43 9.02
N ASP A 207 -35.75 0.66 9.52
CA ASP A 207 -36.23 2.03 9.33
C ASP A 207 -35.57 2.65 8.07
N PRO A 208 -36.33 2.92 7.00
CA PRO A 208 -35.78 3.48 5.77
C PRO A 208 -35.27 4.92 5.90
N GLU A 209 -35.66 5.65 6.94
CA GLU A 209 -35.25 7.05 7.16
C GLU A 209 -33.92 7.18 7.91
N GLN A 210 -33.42 6.07 8.49
CA GLN A 210 -32.17 6.03 9.25
C GLN A 210 -31.05 5.36 8.43
N PRO A 211 -29.78 5.75 8.64
CA PRO A 211 -28.66 5.08 8.00
C PRO A 211 -28.56 3.62 8.46
N VAL A 212 -27.93 2.80 7.62
CA VAL A 212 -27.57 1.41 7.91
C VAL A 212 -26.08 1.21 7.70
N HIS A 213 -25.47 0.27 8.42
CA HIS A 213 -24.12 -0.18 8.10
C HIS A 213 -24.20 -1.46 7.27
N ALA A 214 -23.63 -1.44 6.06
CA ALA A 214 -23.63 -2.59 5.17
C ALA A 214 -22.22 -3.18 5.05
N VAL A 215 -22.14 -4.50 5.07
CA VAL A 215 -20.92 -5.27 4.85
C VAL A 215 -21.16 -6.24 3.69
N LEU A 216 -20.32 -6.17 2.66
CA LEU A 216 -20.34 -7.06 1.50
C LEU A 216 -19.06 -7.90 1.48
N PHE A 217 -19.20 -9.23 1.43
CA PHE A 217 -18.09 -10.15 1.66
C PHE A 217 -18.27 -11.49 0.93
N ARG A 218 -17.17 -12.24 0.79
CA ARG A 218 -17.15 -13.64 0.34
C ARG A 218 -16.14 -14.41 1.18
N GLY A 219 -16.59 -15.45 1.88
CA GLY A 219 -15.78 -16.11 2.91
C GLY A 219 -15.33 -15.10 3.99
N GLU A 220 -14.05 -15.12 4.34
CA GLU A 220 -13.45 -14.15 5.29
C GLU A 220 -13.10 -12.79 4.63
N GLN A 221 -13.16 -12.70 3.30
CA GLN A 221 -12.77 -11.50 2.58
C GLN A 221 -13.92 -10.49 2.53
N THR A 222 -13.74 -9.35 3.18
CA THR A 222 -14.63 -8.19 3.03
C THR A 222 -14.23 -7.38 1.79
N PHE A 223 -15.21 -6.91 1.02
CA PHE A 223 -15.01 -6.07 -0.17
C PHE A 223 -15.60 -4.66 0.00
N PHE A 224 -16.58 -4.49 0.88
CA PHE A 224 -17.13 -3.19 1.23
C PHE A 224 -17.65 -3.24 2.66
N ALA A 225 -17.38 -2.20 3.43
CA ALA A 225 -17.97 -1.98 4.75
C ALA A 225 -18.16 -0.48 4.95
N GLY A 226 -19.39 -0.04 5.22
CA GLY A 226 -19.66 1.38 5.34
C GLY A 226 -21.11 1.73 5.64
N GLU A 227 -21.29 2.96 6.10
CA GLU A 227 -22.62 3.55 6.28
C GLU A 227 -23.28 3.84 4.93
N CYS A 228 -24.55 3.49 4.81
CA CYS A 228 -25.37 3.63 3.63
C CYS A 228 -26.73 4.24 3.99
N ARG A 229 -27.30 4.99 3.05
CA ARG A 229 -28.69 5.44 3.09
C ARG A 229 -29.57 4.45 2.33
N ILE A 230 -30.75 4.16 2.87
CA ILE A 230 -31.77 3.39 2.16
C ILE A 230 -32.46 4.32 1.16
N THR A 231 -32.47 3.92 -0.10
CA THR A 231 -33.11 4.68 -1.20
C THR A 231 -34.42 4.05 -1.65
N ARG A 232 -34.56 2.74 -1.42
CA ARG A 232 -35.76 1.95 -1.71
C ARG A 232 -35.77 0.72 -0.81
N LEU A 233 -36.94 0.38 -0.30
CA LEU A 233 -37.20 -0.79 0.53
C LEU A 233 -38.43 -1.52 -0.02
N GLU A 234 -38.30 -2.81 -0.29
CA GLU A 234 -39.40 -3.69 -0.71
C GLU A 234 -39.54 -4.81 0.30
N ARG A 235 -40.76 -5.04 0.79
CA ARG A 235 -41.04 -6.02 1.85
C ARG A 235 -41.70 -7.26 1.23
N GLU A 236 -41.25 -8.44 1.64
CA GLU A 236 -41.76 -9.75 1.25
C GLU A 236 -42.06 -10.58 2.51
N ALA A 237 -42.76 -11.71 2.37
CA ALA A 237 -43.23 -12.49 3.53
C ALA A 237 -42.11 -13.00 4.45
N GLU A 238 -40.94 -13.35 3.90
CA GLU A 238 -39.78 -13.90 4.63
C GLU A 238 -38.56 -12.96 4.65
N GLY A 239 -38.74 -11.69 4.25
CA GLY A 239 -37.63 -10.74 4.15
C GLY A 239 -37.95 -9.54 3.25
N GLY A 240 -36.99 -9.18 2.39
CA GLY A 240 -37.20 -8.13 1.41
C GLY A 240 -35.93 -7.68 0.70
N THR A 241 -36.06 -6.65 -0.12
CA THR A 241 -34.92 -6.05 -0.83
C THR A 241 -34.70 -4.60 -0.42
N CYS A 242 -33.43 -4.20 -0.33
CA CYS A 242 -33.01 -2.84 -0.02
C CYS A 242 -32.07 -2.33 -1.12
N VAL A 243 -32.31 -1.11 -1.61
CA VAL A 243 -31.34 -0.38 -2.43
C VAL A 243 -30.60 0.63 -1.56
N LEU A 244 -29.30 0.44 -1.43
CA LEU A 244 -28.40 1.16 -0.54
C LEU A 244 -27.44 2.05 -1.34
N GLU A 245 -27.33 3.32 -0.95
CA GLU A 245 -26.35 4.27 -1.47
C GLU A 245 -25.32 4.57 -0.36
N PRO A 246 -24.00 4.45 -0.60
CA PRO A 246 -23.00 4.83 0.39
C PRO A 246 -23.19 6.29 0.84
N ALA A 247 -23.25 6.51 2.17
CA ALA A 247 -23.50 7.83 2.74
C ALA A 247 -22.37 8.83 2.43
N HIS A 248 -21.16 8.32 2.20
CA HIS A 248 -19.98 9.13 1.94
C HIS A 248 -19.34 8.74 0.60
N ARG A 249 -19.20 9.73 -0.29
CA ARG A 249 -18.45 9.58 -1.56
C ARG A 249 -16.97 9.91 -1.42
N HIS A 250 -16.57 10.37 -0.24
CA HIS A 250 -15.19 10.60 0.13
C HIS A 250 -15.00 10.04 1.53
N SER A 251 -14.27 8.93 1.64
CA SER A 251 -13.89 8.31 2.89
C SER A 251 -12.40 8.55 3.15
N ARG A 252 -12.03 8.70 4.42
CA ARG A 252 -10.63 8.76 4.82
C ARG A 252 -10.22 7.38 5.31
N ARG A 253 -9.42 6.67 4.52
CA ARG A 253 -8.79 5.42 4.96
C ARG A 253 -7.65 5.67 5.95
N PHE A 254 -6.86 6.72 5.72
CA PHE A 254 -5.72 7.10 6.53
C PHE A 254 -5.84 8.53 7.07
N ARG A 255 -5.04 8.85 8.10
CA ARG A 255 -4.93 10.22 8.61
C ARG A 255 -4.45 11.15 7.50
N ARG A 256 -4.84 12.43 7.58
CA ARG A 256 -4.40 13.43 6.60
C ARG A 256 -2.94 13.78 6.91
N ASP A 257 -2.05 13.41 6.00
CA ASP A 257 -0.65 13.78 6.09
C ASP A 257 -0.45 15.25 5.69
N GLU A 258 0.41 15.94 6.42
CA GLU A 258 0.83 17.32 6.08
C GLU A 258 1.82 17.30 4.92
N VAL A 259 2.79 16.38 4.96
CA VAL A 259 3.66 16.08 3.84
C VAL A 259 3.07 14.90 3.08
N ARG A 260 2.65 15.14 1.85
CA ARG A 260 1.98 14.12 1.02
C ARG A 260 2.94 13.54 -0.02
N SER A 261 2.73 12.28 -0.39
CA SER A 261 3.32 11.69 -1.60
C SER A 261 3.02 12.58 -2.81
N GLN A 262 4.04 12.84 -3.62
CA GLN A 262 3.88 13.58 -4.86
C GLN A 262 3.11 12.72 -5.87
N ARG A 263 2.09 13.31 -6.50
CA ARG A 263 1.37 12.69 -7.62
C ARG A 263 2.04 13.06 -8.94
N LEU A 264 2.28 12.05 -9.76
CA LEU A 264 2.89 12.16 -11.08
C LEU A 264 1.90 11.72 -12.15
N VAL A 265 1.93 12.39 -13.30
CA VAL A 265 1.28 11.92 -14.53
C VAL A 265 2.38 11.28 -15.36
N LEU A 266 2.30 9.95 -15.52
CA LEU A 266 3.31 9.19 -16.26
C LEU A 266 2.97 9.11 -17.75
N VAL A 267 4.00 9.10 -18.59
CA VAL A 267 3.86 8.93 -20.04
C VAL A 267 4.79 7.81 -20.51
N PRO A 268 4.25 6.67 -20.99
CA PRO A 268 2.83 6.31 -21.02
C PRO A 268 2.26 6.10 -19.61
N SER A 269 0.96 6.38 -19.43
CA SER A 269 0.29 6.11 -18.15
C SER A 269 -0.09 4.63 -18.04
N PRO A 270 -0.01 4.03 -16.84
CA PRO A 270 -0.40 2.64 -16.65
C PRO A 270 -1.92 2.45 -16.68
N ASN A 271 -2.35 1.20 -16.81
CA ASN A 271 -3.75 0.81 -16.65
C ASN A 271 -3.93 0.08 -15.32
N LEU A 272 -5.00 0.37 -14.60
CA LEU A 272 -5.46 -0.45 -13.49
C LEU A 272 -6.20 -1.65 -14.06
N VAL A 273 -5.78 -2.86 -13.68
CA VAL A 273 -6.38 -4.12 -14.10
C VAL A 273 -6.78 -4.93 -12.86
N PHE A 274 -8.01 -5.44 -12.82
CA PHE A 274 -8.48 -6.26 -11.70
C PHE A 274 -9.66 -7.14 -12.12
N LEU A 275 -9.94 -8.18 -11.33
CA LEU A 275 -11.23 -8.88 -11.39
C LEU A 275 -12.18 -8.18 -10.42
N HIS A 276 -13.31 -7.67 -10.92
CA HIS A 276 -14.22 -6.92 -10.10
C HIS A 276 -14.82 -7.81 -8.99
N PRO A 277 -14.68 -7.46 -7.70
CA PRO A 277 -15.06 -8.35 -6.60
C PRO A 277 -16.50 -8.87 -6.67
N PHE A 278 -17.42 -8.01 -7.11
CA PHE A 278 -18.84 -8.35 -7.18
C PHE A 278 -19.27 -9.10 -8.44
N THR A 279 -18.58 -8.97 -9.58
CA THR A 279 -19.04 -9.57 -10.85
C THR A 279 -18.12 -10.69 -11.35
N GLY A 280 -16.89 -10.77 -10.82
CA GLY A 280 -15.84 -11.65 -11.35
C GLY A 280 -15.33 -11.25 -12.74
N LYS A 281 -15.82 -10.15 -13.33
CA LYS A 281 -15.40 -9.71 -14.66
C LYS A 281 -14.09 -8.94 -14.57
N ARG A 282 -13.23 -9.13 -15.57
CA ARG A 282 -12.02 -8.32 -15.75
C ARG A 282 -12.41 -6.87 -16.09
N VAL A 283 -11.82 -5.93 -15.37
CA VAL A 283 -11.97 -4.50 -15.58
C VAL A 283 -10.59 -3.90 -15.83
N GLU A 284 -10.53 -2.97 -16.77
CA GLU A 284 -9.33 -2.23 -17.13
C GLU A 284 -9.68 -0.73 -17.20
N LEU A 285 -8.95 0.09 -16.45
CA LEU A 285 -9.19 1.53 -16.34
C LEU A 285 -7.88 2.31 -16.49
N LYS A 286 -7.94 3.47 -17.14
CA LYS A 286 -6.75 4.31 -17.33
C LYS A 286 -6.38 5.01 -16.02
N VAL A 287 -5.12 4.90 -15.62
CA VAL A 287 -4.59 5.69 -14.50
C VAL A 287 -4.25 7.09 -14.98
N THR A 288 -4.83 8.09 -14.32
CA THR A 288 -4.67 9.51 -14.65
C THR A 288 -3.53 10.17 -13.89
N ASP A 289 -3.29 9.74 -12.65
CA ASP A 289 -2.17 10.15 -11.81
C ASP A 289 -1.79 9.01 -10.86
N LEU A 290 -0.53 8.98 -10.42
CA LEU A 290 0.02 7.94 -9.55
C LEU A 290 1.01 8.52 -8.53
N SER A 291 1.00 7.98 -7.33
CA SER A 291 1.96 8.27 -6.25
C SER A 291 2.25 6.97 -5.47
N GLY A 292 3.24 7.00 -4.58
CA GLY A 292 3.57 5.83 -3.76
C GLY A 292 2.50 5.43 -2.74
N SER A 293 1.51 6.28 -2.47
CA SER A 293 0.40 5.99 -1.52
C SER A 293 -0.97 5.79 -2.18
N GLY A 294 -1.09 6.00 -3.50
CA GLY A 294 -2.38 5.97 -4.18
C GLY A 294 -2.35 6.53 -5.59
N PHE A 295 -3.47 6.41 -6.29
CA PHE A 295 -3.63 6.84 -7.68
C PHE A 295 -5.06 7.28 -7.98
N ALA A 296 -5.31 7.80 -9.17
CA ALA A 296 -6.67 8.10 -9.64
C ALA A 296 -6.93 7.50 -11.02
N VAL A 297 -8.15 7.03 -11.23
CA VAL A 297 -8.65 6.51 -12.52
C VAL A 297 -9.90 7.29 -12.94
N GLU A 298 -10.21 7.19 -14.23
CA GLU A 298 -11.46 7.73 -14.78
C GLU A 298 -12.25 6.61 -15.47
N GLU A 299 -13.57 6.64 -15.26
CA GLU A 299 -14.53 5.72 -15.86
C GLU A 299 -15.74 6.49 -16.40
N GLU A 300 -16.38 5.95 -17.44
CA GLU A 300 -17.60 6.54 -17.99
C GLU A 300 -18.76 6.32 -17.01
N LEU A 301 -19.50 7.37 -16.64
CA LEU A 301 -20.57 7.28 -15.62
C LEU A 301 -21.61 6.20 -15.91
N SER A 302 -21.98 6.01 -17.18
CA SER A 302 -22.95 4.99 -17.62
C SER A 302 -22.51 3.57 -17.24
N ARG A 303 -21.19 3.33 -17.28
CA ARG A 303 -20.50 2.03 -17.14
C ARG A 303 -19.66 1.91 -15.87
N ALA A 304 -19.76 2.91 -15.00
CA ALA A 304 -18.92 3.01 -13.84
C ALA A 304 -19.16 1.84 -12.87
N VAL A 305 -18.08 1.24 -12.40
CA VAL A 305 -18.07 0.07 -11.52
C VAL A 305 -17.42 0.36 -10.16
N LEU A 306 -16.67 1.44 -10.02
CA LEU A 306 -15.99 1.77 -8.76
C LEU A 306 -16.91 2.55 -7.81
N LEU A 307 -17.53 1.81 -6.90
CA LEU A 307 -18.26 2.34 -5.75
C LEU A 307 -17.29 2.92 -4.69
N PRO A 308 -17.58 4.09 -4.08
CA PRO A 308 -16.85 4.56 -2.90
C PRO A 308 -16.79 3.49 -1.80
N GLY A 309 -15.61 3.26 -1.23
CA GLY A 309 -15.38 2.27 -0.19
C GLY A 309 -15.08 0.85 -0.69
N LEU A 310 -15.25 0.57 -1.99
CA LEU A 310 -14.92 -0.73 -2.58
C LEU A 310 -13.44 -1.06 -2.39
N MET A 311 -13.16 -2.25 -1.87
CA MET A 311 -11.83 -2.83 -1.74
C MET A 311 -11.52 -3.73 -2.92
N LEU A 312 -10.35 -3.53 -3.50
CA LEU A 312 -9.73 -4.35 -4.52
C LEU A 312 -8.59 -5.12 -3.85
N PRO A 313 -8.83 -6.33 -3.31
CA PRO A 313 -7.78 -7.08 -2.62
C PRO A 313 -6.68 -7.56 -3.58
N GLU A 314 -7.04 -7.79 -4.84
CA GLU A 314 -6.13 -8.21 -5.89
C GLU A 314 -6.33 -7.33 -7.12
N ALA A 315 -5.37 -6.47 -7.40
CA ALA A 315 -5.31 -5.63 -8.57
C ALA A 315 -3.87 -5.50 -9.07
N GLN A 316 -3.72 -4.99 -10.29
CA GLN A 316 -2.43 -4.77 -10.93
C GLN A 316 -2.39 -3.42 -11.61
N LEU A 317 -1.23 -2.76 -11.58
CA LEU A 317 -0.90 -1.69 -12.52
C LEU A 317 -0.14 -2.31 -13.69
N ASP A 318 -0.72 -2.22 -14.88
CA ASP A 318 -0.13 -2.69 -16.13
C ASP A 318 0.55 -1.53 -16.86
N PHE A 319 1.85 -1.64 -17.09
CA PHE A 319 2.64 -0.65 -17.80
C PHE A 319 2.85 -1.08 -19.25
N ALA A 320 1.88 -0.69 -20.10
CA ALA A 320 1.91 -0.92 -21.55
C ALA A 320 2.17 -2.40 -21.92
N GLY A 321 1.63 -3.35 -21.16
CA GLY A 321 1.83 -4.78 -21.31
C GLY A 321 3.25 -5.29 -21.04
N SER A 322 4.20 -4.42 -20.69
CA SER A 322 5.61 -4.77 -20.52
C SER A 322 5.90 -5.36 -19.14
N PHE A 323 5.33 -4.76 -18.10
CA PHE A 323 5.45 -5.27 -16.74
C PHE A 323 4.24 -4.86 -15.89
N GLN A 324 4.02 -5.63 -14.83
CA GLN A 324 2.88 -5.48 -13.93
C GLN A 324 3.36 -5.29 -12.49
N ILE A 325 2.61 -4.49 -11.74
CA ILE A 325 2.81 -4.26 -10.31
C ILE A 325 1.57 -4.73 -9.57
N ALA A 326 1.66 -5.81 -8.79
CA ALA A 326 0.54 -6.30 -8.00
C ALA A 326 0.29 -5.42 -6.77
N LEU A 327 -0.97 -5.23 -6.39
CA LEU A 327 -1.36 -4.39 -5.26
C LEU A 327 -2.74 -4.75 -4.72
N SER A 328 -3.01 -4.28 -3.51
CA SER A 328 -4.37 -4.11 -3.00
C SER A 328 -4.69 -2.63 -2.82
N ALA A 329 -5.94 -2.24 -3.06
CA ALA A 329 -6.38 -0.86 -3.02
C ALA A 329 -7.81 -0.70 -2.48
N GLN A 330 -8.16 0.52 -2.08
CA GLN A 330 -9.53 0.89 -1.76
C GLN A 330 -9.93 2.18 -2.46
N VAL A 331 -11.15 2.23 -2.99
CA VAL A 331 -11.76 3.44 -3.52
C VAL A 331 -12.06 4.39 -2.36
N VAL A 332 -11.29 5.46 -2.23
CA VAL A 332 -11.41 6.43 -1.12
C VAL A 332 -12.22 7.67 -1.51
N PHE A 333 -12.28 8.01 -2.80
CA PHE A 333 -13.19 9.05 -3.24
C PHE A 333 -13.72 8.80 -4.64
N GLN A 334 -14.89 9.37 -4.91
CA GLN A 334 -15.49 9.45 -6.23
C GLN A 334 -15.96 10.89 -6.48
N ARG A 335 -15.54 11.48 -7.59
CA ARG A 335 -15.98 12.79 -8.06
C ARG A 335 -16.82 12.60 -9.31
N LEU A 336 -18.09 13.00 -9.22
CA LEU A 336 -18.98 13.00 -10.37
C LEU A 336 -18.70 14.19 -11.29
N PRO A 337 -19.03 14.07 -12.58
CA PRO A 337 -18.94 15.19 -13.51
C PRO A 337 -19.85 16.33 -13.05
N ALA A 338 -19.33 17.57 -13.07
CA ALA A 338 -20.16 18.77 -12.90
C ALA A 338 -21.07 18.87 -14.14
N GLY A 339 -22.39 18.92 -13.93
CA GLY A 339 -23.37 18.56 -14.96
C GLY A 339 -23.38 19.44 -16.22
N GLY A 340 -23.85 18.82 -17.32
CA GLY A 340 -24.64 19.51 -18.35
C GLY A 340 -24.03 19.70 -19.75
N GLY A 341 -23.47 18.66 -20.36
CA GLY A 341 -23.13 18.66 -21.79
C GLY A 341 -23.10 17.22 -22.31
N GLY A 342 -23.55 16.98 -23.54
CA GLY A 342 -23.79 15.66 -24.14
C GLY A 342 -22.56 14.74 -24.34
N GLU A 343 -21.45 14.98 -23.64
CA GLU A 343 -20.34 14.05 -23.52
C GLU A 343 -20.60 13.08 -22.35
N ALA A 344 -20.21 11.81 -22.54
CA ALA A 344 -20.35 10.80 -21.52
C ALA A 344 -19.57 11.22 -20.26
N GLY A 345 -20.30 11.66 -19.23
CA GLY A 345 -19.69 12.27 -18.06
C GLY A 345 -18.69 11.33 -17.40
N LEU A 346 -17.43 11.77 -17.28
CA LEU A 346 -16.37 11.00 -16.65
C LEU A 346 -16.47 11.09 -15.13
N VAL A 347 -16.42 9.94 -14.48
CA VAL A 347 -16.30 9.81 -13.02
C VAL A 347 -14.84 9.62 -12.69
N ARG A 348 -14.31 10.46 -11.80
CA ARG A 348 -12.95 10.30 -11.30
C ARG A 348 -12.96 9.58 -9.96
N CYS A 349 -12.29 8.45 -9.89
CA CYS A 349 -12.17 7.64 -8.69
C CYS A 349 -10.73 7.68 -8.16
N GLY A 350 -10.58 8.00 -6.88
CA GLY A 350 -9.30 7.95 -6.19
C GLY A 350 -9.15 6.67 -5.40
N LEU A 351 -8.01 6.01 -5.56
CA LEU A 351 -7.69 4.77 -4.87
C LEU A 351 -6.49 4.98 -3.95
N ALA A 352 -6.62 4.52 -2.71
CA ALA A 352 -5.50 4.42 -1.77
C ALA A 352 -4.89 3.02 -1.86
N LEU A 353 -3.57 2.94 -1.91
CA LEU A 353 -2.85 1.66 -1.82
C LEU A 353 -2.95 1.14 -0.38
N LEU A 354 -3.26 -0.15 -0.23
CA LEU A 354 -3.40 -0.79 1.07
C LEU A 354 -2.20 -1.69 1.41
N ASP A 355 -1.74 -2.47 0.44
CA ASP A 355 -0.60 -3.34 0.57
C ASP A 355 -0.04 -3.71 -0.82
N MET A 356 1.22 -4.12 -0.88
CA MET A 356 1.93 -4.45 -2.11
C MET A 356 3.07 -5.42 -1.83
N PRO A 357 3.33 -6.44 -2.65
CA PRO A 357 4.52 -7.28 -2.46
C PRO A 357 5.82 -6.44 -2.42
N PRO A 358 6.82 -6.79 -1.58
CA PRO A 358 8.02 -5.97 -1.43
C PRO A 358 8.77 -5.67 -2.73
N GLY A 359 8.83 -6.64 -3.65
CA GLY A 359 9.44 -6.46 -4.98
C GLY A 359 8.65 -5.50 -5.87
N ASP A 360 7.32 -5.57 -5.84
CA ASP A 360 6.44 -4.64 -6.55
C ASP A 360 6.54 -3.21 -6.03
N HIS A 361 6.66 -3.06 -4.71
CA HIS A 361 6.86 -1.77 -4.06
C HIS A 361 8.14 -1.09 -4.52
N VAL A 362 9.23 -1.84 -4.57
CA VAL A 362 10.51 -1.36 -5.09
C VAL A 362 10.38 -0.94 -6.55
N ARG A 363 9.74 -1.75 -7.39
CA ARG A 363 9.55 -1.43 -8.82
C ARG A 363 8.77 -0.13 -9.00
N LEU A 364 7.66 0.04 -8.27
CA LEU A 364 6.85 1.26 -8.33
C LEU A 364 7.66 2.48 -7.90
N LEU A 365 8.28 2.43 -6.72
CA LEU A 365 8.99 3.58 -6.17
C LEU A 365 10.27 3.91 -6.93
N ALA A 366 10.96 2.93 -7.51
CA ALA A 366 12.10 3.18 -8.38
C ALA A 366 11.68 4.03 -9.59
N LEU A 367 10.56 3.67 -10.23
CA LEU A 367 10.00 4.44 -11.35
C LEU A 367 9.59 5.85 -10.91
N LEU A 368 8.85 5.99 -9.81
CA LEU A 368 8.36 7.29 -9.35
C LEU A 368 9.49 8.23 -8.89
N ASN A 369 10.46 7.70 -8.15
CA ASN A 369 11.60 8.48 -7.68
C ASN A 369 12.47 8.96 -8.84
N GLN A 370 12.77 8.07 -9.80
CA GLN A 370 13.59 8.41 -10.95
C GLN A 370 12.89 9.38 -11.91
N SER A 371 11.56 9.24 -12.09
CA SER A 371 10.75 10.18 -12.88
C SER A 371 10.82 11.60 -12.32
N ARG A 372 11.03 11.73 -11.01
CA ARG A 372 11.14 13.01 -10.33
C ARG A 372 12.56 13.56 -10.32
N ASP A 373 13.54 12.69 -10.08
CA ASP A 373 14.96 13.02 -10.08
C ASP A 373 15.74 11.94 -10.83
N ARG A 374 16.19 12.27 -12.03
CA ARG A 374 16.94 11.37 -12.92
C ARG A 374 18.24 10.80 -12.32
N ASN A 375 18.74 11.40 -11.23
CA ASN A 375 19.95 10.95 -10.54
C ASN A 375 19.64 10.08 -9.31
N ALA A 376 18.38 9.95 -8.91
CA ALA A 376 17.94 9.15 -7.77
C ALA A 376 17.53 7.75 -8.22
N TYR A 377 18.19 6.74 -7.67
CA TYR A 377 17.97 5.34 -8.01
C TYR A 377 17.66 4.52 -6.76
N LEU A 378 16.62 3.70 -6.83
CA LEU A 378 16.24 2.74 -5.80
C LEU A 378 16.44 1.32 -6.32
N CYS A 379 17.24 0.51 -5.62
CA CYS A 379 17.50 -0.90 -5.95
C CYS A 379 17.88 -1.13 -7.42
N LYS A 380 18.60 -0.17 -8.02
CA LYS A 380 19.18 -0.32 -9.35
C LYS A 380 20.26 -1.41 -9.27
N GLU A 381 20.39 -2.20 -10.34
CA GLU A 381 21.58 -3.02 -10.53
C GLU A 381 22.84 -2.15 -10.49
N VAL A 382 23.75 -2.47 -9.58
CA VAL A 382 24.94 -1.67 -9.28
C VAL A 382 26.17 -2.34 -9.84
N ASP A 383 27.01 -1.57 -10.52
CA ASP A 383 28.40 -1.97 -10.76
C ASP A 383 29.13 -2.07 -9.42
N LEU A 384 29.42 -3.30 -9.00
CA LEU A 384 30.03 -3.57 -7.73
C LEU A 384 31.44 -2.98 -7.63
N GLU A 385 32.21 -2.91 -8.72
CA GLU A 385 33.54 -2.30 -8.67
C GLU A 385 33.44 -0.78 -8.43
N ALA A 386 32.54 -0.11 -9.13
CA ALA A 386 32.27 1.32 -8.90
C ALA A 386 31.76 1.59 -7.47
N LEU A 387 30.99 0.66 -6.91
CA LEU A 387 30.52 0.75 -5.52
C LEU A 387 31.67 0.58 -4.51
N TRP A 388 32.58 -0.36 -4.73
CA TRP A 388 33.75 -0.54 -3.88
C TRP A 388 34.68 0.67 -3.95
N ASP A 389 34.99 1.17 -5.15
CA ASP A 389 35.74 2.42 -5.36
C ASP A 389 35.12 3.57 -4.56
N PHE A 390 33.79 3.74 -4.66
CA PHE A 390 33.05 4.71 -3.87
C PHE A 390 33.20 4.53 -2.35
N PHE A 391 33.14 3.30 -1.82
CA PHE A 391 33.31 3.08 -0.38
C PHE A 391 34.72 3.41 0.13
N PHE A 392 35.76 3.16 -0.67
CA PHE A 392 37.12 3.54 -0.33
C PHE A 392 37.35 5.06 -0.47
N GLU A 393 36.93 5.67 -1.58
CA GLU A 393 37.11 7.11 -1.84
C GLU A 393 36.41 7.98 -0.79
N THR A 394 35.24 7.56 -0.33
CA THR A 394 34.48 8.30 0.70
C THR A 394 35.03 8.12 2.11
N GLY A 395 36.05 7.26 2.30
CA GLY A 395 36.56 6.88 3.62
C GLY A 395 35.57 6.06 4.45
N PHE A 396 34.51 5.53 3.83
CA PHE A 396 33.57 4.64 4.51
C PHE A 396 34.27 3.36 4.96
N ILE A 397 35.18 2.84 4.14
CA ILE A 397 36.15 1.80 4.49
C ILE A 397 37.50 2.48 4.76
N TYR A 398 37.77 2.75 6.04
CA TYR A 398 39.04 3.28 6.53
C TYR A 398 39.99 2.13 6.93
N PRO A 399 41.31 2.37 7.11
CA PRO A 399 42.30 1.31 7.31
C PRO A 399 41.95 0.27 8.37
N ASP A 400 41.59 0.66 9.60
CA ASP A 400 41.25 -0.34 10.63
C ASP A 400 39.98 -1.13 10.30
N LYS A 401 39.02 -0.53 9.56
CA LYS A 401 37.84 -1.28 9.10
C LYS A 401 38.24 -2.29 8.04
N TYR A 402 39.10 -1.91 7.10
CA TYR A 402 39.59 -2.83 6.07
C TYR A 402 40.34 -4.01 6.68
N ALA A 403 41.19 -3.78 7.69
CA ALA A 403 41.91 -4.83 8.39
C ALA A 403 40.99 -5.88 9.06
N LEU A 404 39.78 -5.49 9.45
CA LEU A 404 38.78 -6.43 10.01
C LEU A 404 38.13 -7.30 8.92
N ILE A 405 38.01 -6.79 7.69
CA ILE A 405 37.25 -7.46 6.62
C ILE A 405 38.12 -8.09 5.53
N GLU A 406 39.42 -7.80 5.48
CA GLU A 406 40.32 -8.21 4.38
C GLU A 406 40.40 -9.73 4.20
N LYS A 407 40.33 -10.48 5.30
CA LYS A 407 40.41 -11.95 5.31
C LYS A 407 39.20 -12.60 4.64
N HIS A 408 38.06 -11.91 4.63
CA HIS A 408 36.78 -12.39 4.10
C HIS A 408 36.32 -11.60 2.86
N LYS A 409 37.23 -10.92 2.17
CA LYS A 409 36.89 -10.01 1.07
C LYS A 409 36.04 -10.64 -0.04
N GLN A 410 36.27 -11.91 -0.39
CA GLN A 410 35.50 -12.58 -1.44
C GLN A 410 34.08 -12.90 -0.96
N GLU A 411 33.93 -13.46 0.23
CA GLU A 411 32.63 -13.74 0.85
C GLU A 411 31.79 -12.44 0.97
N ILE A 412 32.42 -11.34 1.38
CA ILE A 412 31.75 -10.04 1.49
C ILE A 412 31.27 -9.55 0.12
N ARG A 413 32.08 -9.68 -0.94
CA ARG A 413 31.70 -9.30 -2.30
C ARG A 413 30.50 -10.13 -2.78
N GLU A 414 30.48 -11.42 -2.49
CA GLU A 414 29.34 -12.30 -2.81
C GLU A 414 28.08 -11.93 -2.03
N THR A 415 28.20 -11.66 -0.72
CA THR A 415 27.09 -11.19 0.12
C THR A 415 26.51 -9.88 -0.40
N CYS A 416 27.35 -8.88 -0.71
CA CYS A 416 26.90 -7.62 -1.29
C CYS A 416 26.20 -7.82 -2.64
N ALA A 417 26.72 -8.70 -3.50
CA ALA A 417 26.08 -9.03 -4.77
C ALA A 417 24.66 -9.58 -4.54
N LYS A 418 24.49 -10.56 -3.65
CA LYS A 418 23.17 -11.14 -3.31
C LYS A 418 22.19 -10.08 -2.77
N LEU A 419 22.64 -9.23 -1.86
CA LEU A 419 21.80 -8.20 -1.25
C LEU A 419 21.35 -7.14 -2.25
N TYR A 420 22.27 -6.64 -3.08
CA TYR A 420 22.02 -5.46 -3.92
C TYR A 420 21.43 -5.77 -5.28
N THR A 421 21.46 -7.04 -5.71
CA THR A 421 20.92 -7.43 -7.03
C THR A 421 19.78 -8.44 -6.96
N ARG A 422 19.64 -9.23 -5.88
CA ARG A 422 18.76 -10.42 -5.86
C ARG A 422 17.75 -10.48 -4.71
N SER A 423 17.79 -9.55 -3.76
CA SER A 423 17.06 -9.69 -2.48
C SER A 423 16.12 -8.52 -2.14
N PRO A 424 15.19 -8.12 -3.04
CA PRO A 424 14.26 -7.01 -2.79
C PRO A 424 13.21 -7.32 -1.71
N GLU A 425 13.19 -8.52 -1.11
CA GLU A 425 12.33 -8.81 0.03
C GLU A 425 12.92 -8.33 1.37
N ILE A 426 14.26 -8.27 1.45
CA ILE A 426 14.97 -8.00 2.71
C ILE A 426 15.95 -6.83 2.62
N ALA A 427 16.35 -6.37 1.43
CA ALA A 427 17.35 -5.32 1.27
C ALA A 427 16.86 -4.17 0.37
N ARG A 428 17.26 -2.94 0.70
CA ARG A 428 17.06 -1.75 -0.15
C ARG A 428 18.37 -1.01 -0.31
N THR A 429 18.64 -0.53 -1.52
CA THR A 429 19.75 0.37 -1.82
C THR A 429 19.23 1.66 -2.44
N PHE A 430 19.79 2.77 -2.00
CA PHE A 430 19.49 4.11 -2.49
C PHE A 430 20.78 4.70 -3.02
N LEU A 431 20.78 5.08 -4.29
CA LEU A 431 21.93 5.65 -4.96
C LEU A 431 21.58 7.04 -5.45
N TYR A 432 22.54 7.94 -5.32
CA TYR A 432 22.54 9.21 -6.04
C TYR A 432 23.70 9.18 -7.04
N GLN A 433 23.39 9.09 -8.33
CA GLN A 433 24.36 8.85 -9.40
C GLN A 433 24.22 9.90 -10.51
N LYS A 434 25.33 10.51 -10.93
CA LYS A 434 25.35 11.49 -12.03
C LYS A 434 26.38 11.05 -13.08
N GLY A 435 25.95 10.88 -14.33
CA GLY A 435 26.84 10.52 -15.44
C GLY A 435 27.60 9.21 -15.20
N GLY A 436 26.97 8.21 -14.57
CA GLY A 436 27.64 6.95 -14.24
C GLY A 436 28.38 6.95 -12.89
N VAL A 437 28.65 8.11 -12.29
CA VAL A 437 29.44 8.20 -11.05
C VAL A 437 28.53 8.19 -9.82
N ILE A 438 28.82 7.31 -8.85
CA ILE A 438 28.11 7.23 -7.57
C ILE A 438 28.57 8.39 -6.68
N LEU A 439 27.64 9.23 -6.24
CA LEU A 439 27.89 10.39 -5.37
C LEU A 439 27.37 10.18 -3.95
N GLY A 440 26.34 9.37 -3.78
CA GLY A 440 25.75 9.03 -2.49
C GLY A 440 25.21 7.61 -2.49
N HIS A 441 25.34 6.93 -1.35
CA HIS A 441 24.83 5.58 -1.11
C HIS A 441 24.21 5.51 0.28
N LEU A 442 23.06 4.82 0.38
CA LEU A 442 22.47 4.37 1.63
C LEU A 442 21.88 2.99 1.38
N ALA A 443 21.96 2.10 2.36
CA ALA A 443 21.24 0.84 2.31
C ALA A 443 20.40 0.64 3.57
N MET A 444 19.47 -0.30 3.51
CA MET A 444 18.80 -0.82 4.68
C MET A 444 18.44 -2.29 4.49
N ILE A 445 18.36 -3.03 5.60
CA ILE A 445 18.08 -4.45 5.60
C ILE A 445 17.06 -4.81 6.69
N ARG A 446 16.08 -5.65 6.37
CA ARG A 446 15.13 -6.21 7.34
C ARG A 446 15.85 -7.26 8.18
N PHE A 447 16.48 -6.81 9.25
CA PHE A 447 17.27 -7.68 10.13
C PHE A 447 16.46 -8.28 11.28
N TRP A 448 15.33 -7.65 11.64
CA TRP A 448 14.39 -8.17 12.63
C TRP A 448 12.97 -8.25 12.04
N PRO A 449 12.08 -9.06 12.63
CA PRO A 449 10.76 -9.32 12.07
C PRO A 449 9.94 -8.08 11.75
N SER A 450 10.03 -7.01 12.55
CA SER A 450 9.31 -5.75 12.36
C SER A 450 10.21 -4.53 12.23
N ALA A 451 11.53 -4.72 12.04
CA ALA A 451 12.48 -3.62 12.02
C ALA A 451 13.51 -3.71 10.88
N TRP A 452 13.77 -2.56 10.27
CA TRP A 452 14.79 -2.41 9.25
C TRP A 452 16.00 -1.64 9.79
N LEU A 453 17.18 -2.24 9.65
CA LEU A 453 18.46 -1.64 9.97
C LEU A 453 18.93 -0.77 8.80
N ILE A 454 19.02 0.54 9.01
CA ILE A 454 19.67 1.50 8.11
C ILE A 454 21.18 1.36 8.29
N HIS A 455 21.90 1.16 7.18
CA HIS A 455 23.34 1.00 7.18
C HIS A 455 23.98 1.58 5.90
N HIS A 456 25.32 1.59 5.87
CA HIS A 456 26.12 1.93 4.70
C HIS A 456 25.83 3.32 4.11
N HIS A 457 25.56 4.30 4.98
CA HIS A 457 25.36 5.69 4.56
C HIS A 457 26.70 6.39 4.31
N ALA A 458 26.96 6.74 3.05
CA ALA A 458 28.20 7.39 2.61
C ALA A 458 27.94 8.36 1.44
N ALA A 459 28.84 9.33 1.25
CA ALA A 459 28.73 10.33 0.19
C ALA A 459 30.08 10.96 -0.16
N ARG A 460 30.29 11.26 -1.46
CA ARG A 460 31.45 12.02 -1.98
C ARG A 460 31.22 13.52 -1.79
N LYS A 461 31.54 14.02 -0.59
CA LYS A 461 31.33 15.44 -0.22
C LYS A 461 32.10 16.41 -1.13
N SER A 462 33.28 16.01 -1.61
CA SER A 462 34.12 16.77 -2.53
C SER A 462 33.46 17.03 -3.89
N ALA A 463 32.64 16.09 -4.36
CA ALA A 463 31.98 16.17 -5.67
C ALA A 463 30.57 16.78 -5.58
N LEU A 464 29.81 16.44 -4.53
CA LEU A 464 28.49 17.02 -4.27
C LEU A 464 28.19 17.03 -2.77
N ASN A 465 28.26 18.22 -2.18
CA ASN A 465 28.16 18.41 -0.73
C ASN A 465 26.84 17.88 -0.13
N ARG A 466 25.77 17.82 -0.92
CA ARG A 466 24.43 17.37 -0.50
C ARG A 466 24.08 15.91 -0.86
N ALA A 467 24.97 15.14 -1.48
CA ALA A 467 24.65 13.78 -1.93
C ALA A 467 24.17 12.85 -0.78
N GLY A 468 24.77 12.99 0.42
CA GLY A 468 24.35 12.25 1.61
C GLY A 468 22.94 12.61 2.08
N LEU A 469 22.52 13.88 1.95
CA LEU A 469 21.17 14.32 2.28
C LEU A 469 20.16 13.87 1.21
N ASN A 470 20.56 13.81 -0.05
CA ASN A 470 19.69 13.34 -1.14
C ASN A 470 19.28 11.87 -0.94
N VAL A 471 20.21 10.98 -0.55
CA VAL A 471 19.85 9.58 -0.28
C VAL A 471 19.03 9.39 1.00
N LEU A 472 19.21 10.25 2.01
CA LEU A 472 18.35 10.31 3.20
C LEU A 472 16.93 10.75 2.86
N ASP A 473 16.79 11.75 2.00
CA ASP A 473 15.52 12.24 1.52
C ASP A 473 14.81 11.21 0.61
N GLN A 474 15.56 10.40 -0.16
CA GLN A 474 15.01 9.22 -0.83
C GLN A 474 14.49 8.17 0.16
N LEU A 475 15.26 7.84 1.21
CA LEU A 475 14.85 6.92 2.27
C LEU A 475 13.54 7.38 2.93
N CYS A 476 13.41 8.66 3.28
CA CYS A 476 12.19 9.18 3.92
C CYS A 476 10.94 9.03 3.04
N ARG A 477 11.06 9.24 1.73
CA ARG A 477 9.93 9.01 0.82
C ARG A 477 9.58 7.54 0.70
N PHE A 478 10.60 6.68 0.63
CA PHE A 478 10.40 5.24 0.62
C PHE A 478 9.64 4.76 1.87
N ILE A 479 9.98 5.30 3.04
CA ILE A 479 9.25 5.03 4.29
C ILE A 479 7.83 5.58 4.22
N HIS A 480 7.65 6.85 3.83
CA HIS A 480 6.32 7.48 3.71
C HIS A 480 5.36 6.67 2.83
N ASP A 481 5.86 6.21 1.69
CA ASP A 481 5.11 5.47 0.68
C ASP A 481 5.02 3.96 0.97
N GLY A 482 5.56 3.48 2.10
CA GLY A 482 5.61 2.05 2.44
C GLY A 482 5.18 1.72 3.88
N LEU A 483 5.20 2.65 4.81
CA LEU A 483 4.99 2.38 6.25
C LEU A 483 3.63 1.75 6.59
N ARG A 484 2.65 1.86 5.69
CA ARG A 484 1.30 1.32 5.86
C ARG A 484 1.17 -0.12 5.33
N PHE A 485 2.16 -0.59 4.57
CA PHE A 485 2.15 -1.89 3.94
C PHE A 485 2.63 -2.95 4.92
N ARG A 486 1.71 -3.84 5.29
CA ARG A 486 2.00 -4.94 6.21
C ARG A 486 3.11 -5.83 5.64
N SER A 487 3.14 -6.04 4.32
CA SER A 487 4.14 -6.83 3.62
C SER A 487 5.58 -6.35 3.82
N LEU A 488 5.78 -5.07 4.14
CA LEU A 488 7.12 -4.49 4.33
C LEU A 488 7.63 -4.65 5.75
N HIS A 489 6.75 -4.95 6.72
CA HIS A 489 7.11 -5.15 8.13
C HIS A 489 8.01 -4.03 8.70
N MET A 490 7.65 -2.78 8.41
CA MET A 490 8.47 -1.60 8.71
C MET A 490 7.91 -0.82 9.89
N GLU A 491 7.61 -1.50 11.00
CA GLU A 491 7.11 -0.85 12.22
C GLU A 491 8.21 0.02 12.86
N HIS A 492 9.47 -0.43 12.75
CA HIS A 492 10.63 0.26 13.30
C HIS A 492 11.74 0.46 12.28
N LEU A 493 12.47 1.55 12.42
CA LEU A 493 13.78 1.73 11.78
C LEU A 493 14.85 1.79 12.86
N VAL A 494 15.97 1.17 12.56
CA VAL A 494 17.09 1.01 13.48
C VAL A 494 18.35 1.56 12.82
N CYS A 495 19.19 2.27 13.57
CA CYS A 495 20.49 2.70 13.11
C CYS A 495 21.49 2.65 14.26
N TYR A 496 22.67 2.11 14.00
CA TYR A 496 23.80 2.22 14.92
C TYR A 496 24.73 3.32 14.45
N TYR A 497 25.11 4.21 15.36
CA TYR A 497 26.10 5.23 15.04
C TYR A 497 26.98 5.55 16.25
N ARG A 498 28.19 6.06 15.99
CA ARG A 498 29.09 6.54 17.03
C ARG A 498 28.70 7.98 17.39
N PRO A 499 28.45 8.32 18.67
CA PRO A 499 28.00 9.65 19.06
C PRO A 499 29.01 10.76 18.75
N GLN A 500 30.30 10.42 18.65
CA GLN A 500 31.36 11.35 18.23
C GLN A 500 31.25 11.76 16.76
N ASN A 501 30.53 10.98 15.93
CA ASN A 501 30.29 11.36 14.55
C ASN A 501 29.17 12.41 14.48
N ARG A 502 29.58 13.66 14.21
CA ARG A 502 28.70 14.83 14.23
C ARG A 502 27.48 14.72 13.31
N PHE A 503 27.62 14.06 12.15
CA PHE A 503 26.52 13.97 11.19
C PHE A 503 25.36 13.08 11.68
N PRO A 504 25.55 11.77 11.96
CA PRO A 504 24.47 10.93 12.48
C PRO A 504 24.01 11.34 13.88
N GLN A 505 24.89 11.90 14.73
CA GLN A 505 24.45 12.47 16.01
C GLN A 505 23.48 13.64 15.78
N ARG A 506 23.78 14.55 14.84
CA ARG A 506 22.86 15.64 14.49
C ARG A 506 21.56 15.13 13.88
N VAL A 507 21.60 14.15 12.97
CA VAL A 507 20.41 13.68 12.25
C VAL A 507 19.52 12.78 13.12
N PHE A 508 20.08 11.73 13.71
CA PHE A 508 19.30 10.72 14.44
C PHE A 508 19.18 11.09 15.92
N GLY A 509 20.30 11.43 16.57
CA GLY A 509 20.32 11.88 17.97
C GLY A 509 19.52 13.15 18.16
N GLY A 510 19.76 14.17 17.32
CA GLY A 510 19.02 15.44 17.35
C GLY A 510 17.52 15.27 17.09
N PHE A 511 17.11 14.29 16.28
CA PHE A 511 15.68 13.99 16.12
C PHE A 511 15.08 13.32 17.35
N ALA A 512 15.81 12.42 18.02
CA ALA A 512 15.37 11.82 19.27
C ALA A 512 15.21 12.88 20.38
N GLU A 513 16.16 13.82 20.46
CA GLU A 513 16.10 14.97 21.37
C GLU A 513 14.89 15.87 21.08
N GLU A 514 14.63 16.20 19.81
CA GLU A 514 13.48 17.03 19.42
C GLU A 514 12.14 16.32 19.69
N THR A 515 12.09 15.01 19.48
CA THR A 515 10.87 14.21 19.71
C THR A 515 10.50 14.19 21.19
N GLY A 516 11.49 14.09 22.10
CA GLY A 516 11.28 14.10 23.54
C GLY A 516 10.52 12.89 24.13
N ASP A 517 9.98 12.00 23.28
CA ASP A 517 9.26 10.79 23.66
C ASP A 517 10.02 9.53 23.20
N ARG A 518 10.56 8.79 24.18
CA ARG A 518 11.32 7.56 23.95
C ARG A 518 10.48 6.41 23.39
N ARG A 519 9.14 6.47 23.51
CA ARG A 519 8.22 5.49 22.90
C ARG A 519 7.96 5.76 21.42
N VAL A 520 8.39 6.92 20.91
CA VAL A 520 8.37 7.27 19.48
C VAL A 520 9.77 7.16 18.89
N CYS A 521 10.79 7.66 19.59
CA CYS A 521 12.17 7.68 19.13
C CYS A 521 13.13 7.50 20.32
N SER A 522 13.84 6.38 20.40
CA SER A 522 14.77 6.07 21.50
C SER A 522 16.22 6.02 21.04
N VAL A 523 17.12 6.38 21.96
CA VAL A 523 18.56 6.23 21.81
C VAL A 523 19.11 5.48 23.01
N ASP A 524 19.65 4.29 22.77
CA ASP A 524 20.23 3.44 23.80
C ASP A 524 21.76 3.39 23.65
N PRO A 525 22.54 3.80 24.66
CA PRO A 525 24.00 3.78 24.61
C PRO A 525 24.57 2.39 24.95
N PHE A 526 25.29 1.82 23.99
CA PHE A 526 26.01 0.55 24.09
C PHE A 526 27.52 0.75 24.19
N ALA A 527 28.17 -0.09 24.98
CA ALA A 527 29.62 -0.26 24.93
C ALA A 527 29.97 -1.40 23.97
N TYR A 528 30.98 -1.18 23.12
CA TYR A 528 31.50 -2.15 22.17
C TYR A 528 32.76 -2.81 22.74
N LEU A 529 32.76 -4.14 22.74
CA LEU A 529 33.79 -5.00 23.32
C LEU A 529 34.28 -6.00 22.26
N THR A 530 35.59 -6.18 22.15
CA THR A 530 36.21 -7.25 21.37
C THR A 530 36.99 -8.15 22.32
N LEU A 531 36.66 -9.44 22.36
CA LEU A 531 37.33 -10.44 23.22
C LEU A 531 38.26 -11.38 22.44
N GLY A 532 38.40 -11.20 21.13
CA GLY A 532 39.26 -12.03 20.28
C GLY A 532 38.61 -13.35 19.90
N GLU A 533 39.44 -14.36 19.65
CA GLU A 533 38.98 -15.69 19.24
C GLU A 533 38.20 -16.42 20.34
N THR A 534 37.19 -17.17 19.93
CA THR A 534 36.39 -18.00 20.82
C THR A 534 37.22 -19.19 21.30
N PRO A 535 37.38 -19.41 22.61
CA PRO A 535 38.21 -20.50 23.12
C PRO A 535 37.72 -21.90 22.70
N ALA A 536 38.68 -22.77 22.42
CA ALA A 536 38.44 -24.18 22.04
C ALA A 536 37.87 -25.03 23.19
N ALA A 537 38.01 -24.62 24.44
CA ALA A 537 37.37 -25.23 25.61
C ALA A 537 36.40 -24.25 26.26
N GLU A 538 35.27 -24.74 26.77
CA GLU A 538 34.33 -23.92 27.52
C GLU A 538 34.86 -23.68 28.94
N GLY A 539 35.02 -22.42 29.32
CA GLY A 539 35.39 -22.06 30.68
C GLY A 539 34.24 -22.36 31.67
N ALA A 540 34.59 -22.79 32.87
CA ALA A 540 33.60 -23.00 33.92
C ALA A 540 33.19 -21.66 34.54
N LEU A 541 31.88 -21.39 34.57
CA LEU A 541 31.35 -20.26 35.34
C LEU A 541 31.53 -20.52 36.85
N PRO A 542 31.71 -19.46 37.67
CA PRO A 542 31.83 -19.62 39.11
C PRO A 542 30.58 -20.24 39.75
N ALA A 543 30.73 -20.84 40.91
CA ALA A 543 29.64 -21.52 41.60
C ALA A 543 28.40 -20.61 41.78
N GLY A 544 27.23 -21.13 41.42
CA GLY A 544 25.95 -20.41 41.48
C GLY A 544 25.60 -19.62 40.22
N TRP A 545 26.53 -19.45 39.27
CA TRP A 545 26.27 -18.89 37.95
C TRP A 545 25.89 -19.98 36.95
N VAL A 546 24.87 -19.70 36.15
CA VAL A 546 24.40 -20.60 35.09
C VAL A 546 24.14 -19.80 33.83
N LEU A 547 24.69 -20.26 32.71
CA LEU A 547 24.29 -19.84 31.38
C LEU A 547 23.44 -20.95 30.75
N ALA A 548 22.23 -20.62 30.32
CA ALA A 548 21.32 -21.56 29.65
C ALA A 548 20.61 -20.86 28.49
N ALA A 549 19.84 -21.60 27.68
CA ALA A 549 18.92 -20.98 26.73
C ALA A 549 17.93 -20.06 27.49
N ALA A 550 17.61 -18.91 26.90
CA ALA A 550 16.62 -18.00 27.48
C ALA A 550 15.20 -18.50 27.22
N GLU A 551 14.34 -18.34 28.20
CA GLU A 551 12.93 -18.71 28.18
C GLU A 551 12.05 -17.45 28.32
N ASP A 552 10.73 -17.61 28.12
CA ASP A 552 9.77 -16.51 28.20
C ASP A 552 9.81 -15.74 29.54
N PRO A 553 10.00 -16.36 30.72
CA PRO A 553 10.19 -15.62 31.97
C PRO A 553 11.41 -14.70 31.98
N ASP A 554 12.51 -15.08 31.31
CA ASP A 554 13.70 -14.22 31.23
C ASP A 554 13.43 -13.00 30.33
N LEU A 555 12.70 -13.21 29.23
CA LEU A 555 12.30 -12.10 28.34
C LEU A 555 11.35 -11.14 29.05
N LEU A 556 10.41 -11.66 29.84
CA LEU A 556 9.52 -10.83 30.64
C LEU A 556 10.29 -9.98 31.66
N GLU A 557 11.24 -10.58 32.37
CA GLU A 557 12.05 -9.87 33.36
C GLU A 557 12.99 -8.85 32.70
N MET A 558 13.64 -9.22 31.59
CA MET A 558 14.45 -8.30 30.79
C MET A 558 13.61 -7.10 30.28
N ASN A 559 12.38 -7.34 29.83
CA ASN A 559 11.50 -6.27 29.35
C ASN A 559 11.08 -5.31 30.48
N ARG A 560 10.86 -5.82 31.70
CA ARG A 560 10.61 -4.97 32.88
C ARG A 560 11.82 -4.08 33.19
N PHE A 561 13.01 -4.67 33.18
CA PHE A 561 14.25 -3.93 33.33
C PHE A 561 14.40 -2.86 32.25
N TYR A 562 14.26 -3.21 30.97
CA TYR A 562 14.45 -2.29 29.86
C TYR A 562 13.42 -1.15 29.87
N ALA A 563 12.16 -1.43 30.22
CA ALA A 563 11.13 -0.43 30.39
C ALA A 563 11.47 0.58 31.51
N HIS A 564 12.13 0.13 32.58
CA HIS A 564 12.59 1.00 33.66
C HIS A 564 13.87 1.78 33.30
N ALA A 565 14.87 1.11 32.69
CA ALA A 565 16.18 1.69 32.41
C ALA A 565 16.17 2.65 31.21
N SER A 566 15.51 2.27 30.12
CA SER A 566 15.40 3.07 28.90
C SER A 566 14.02 3.69 28.74
N GLY A 567 12.98 2.86 28.84
CA GLY A 567 11.63 3.18 28.36
C GLY A 567 11.53 3.27 26.84
N GLY A 568 12.55 2.80 26.11
CA GLY A 568 12.68 2.90 24.66
C GLY A 568 12.06 1.73 23.88
N LEU A 569 12.52 1.55 22.63
CA LEU A 569 11.88 0.68 21.63
C LEU A 569 12.61 -0.64 21.33
N MET A 570 13.80 -0.87 21.90
CA MET A 570 14.65 -2.01 21.54
C MET A 570 13.98 -3.37 21.75
N ALA A 571 13.30 -3.57 22.88
CA ALA A 571 12.63 -4.83 23.17
C ALA A 571 11.61 -5.22 22.08
N GLU A 572 10.80 -4.26 21.63
CA GLU A 572 9.82 -4.46 20.55
C GLU A 572 10.50 -4.63 19.19
N ALA A 573 11.42 -3.71 18.85
CA ALA A 573 12.08 -3.71 17.54
C ALA A 573 12.94 -4.95 17.30
N PHE A 574 13.57 -5.49 18.35
CA PHE A 574 14.42 -6.68 18.25
C PHE A 574 13.63 -7.98 18.41
N ASP A 575 12.30 -7.90 18.58
CA ASP A 575 11.42 -9.04 18.82
C ASP A 575 11.87 -9.87 20.04
N LEU A 576 12.10 -9.18 21.17
CA LEU A 576 12.50 -9.74 22.46
C LEU A 576 11.31 -9.85 23.43
N THR A 577 10.11 -10.05 22.89
CA THR A 577 8.88 -10.27 23.66
C THR A 577 8.58 -11.76 23.82
N PRO A 578 7.97 -12.19 24.96
CA PRO A 578 7.55 -13.57 25.16
C PRO A 578 6.62 -14.08 24.06
N GLY A 579 6.75 -15.35 23.68
CA GLY A 579 5.84 -16.02 22.73
C GLY A 579 5.96 -15.63 21.25
N SER A 580 6.87 -14.73 20.87
CA SER A 580 7.06 -14.40 19.44
C SER A 580 7.77 -15.53 18.68
N ARG A 581 7.20 -15.92 17.53
CA ARG A 581 7.77 -16.88 16.57
C ARG A 581 8.18 -16.26 15.23
N ARG A 582 8.03 -14.94 15.08
CA ARG A 582 8.23 -14.23 13.79
C ARG A 582 9.68 -14.26 13.31
N ASP A 583 10.62 -14.50 14.22
CA ASP A 583 12.05 -14.58 13.96
C ASP A 583 12.45 -15.80 13.11
N GLU A 584 11.75 -16.92 13.28
CA GLU A 584 11.98 -18.16 12.54
C GLU A 584 11.54 -18.01 11.07
N GLU A 585 10.40 -17.37 10.83
CA GLU A 585 9.90 -17.05 9.48
C GLU A 585 10.90 -16.16 8.72
N LEU A 586 11.49 -15.17 9.39
CA LEU A 586 12.51 -14.31 8.79
C LEU A 586 13.80 -15.09 8.50
N ALA A 587 14.24 -15.97 9.40
CA ALA A 587 15.41 -16.81 9.17
C ALA A 587 15.23 -17.74 7.95
N GLU A 588 14.03 -18.32 7.78
CA GLU A 588 13.69 -19.11 6.59
C GLU A 588 13.75 -18.27 5.31
N LEU A 589 13.23 -17.03 5.35
CA LEU A 589 13.29 -16.13 4.21
C LEU A 589 14.75 -15.85 3.79
N PHE A 590 15.64 -15.55 4.73
CA PHE A 590 17.07 -15.39 4.43
C PHE A 590 17.66 -16.66 3.79
N ARG A 591 17.34 -17.84 4.34
CA ARG A 591 17.85 -19.12 3.81
C ARG A 591 17.41 -19.38 2.37
N ARG A 592 16.15 -19.10 2.04
CA ARG A 592 15.63 -19.19 0.66
C ARG A 592 16.33 -18.25 -0.31
N LEU A 593 16.83 -17.11 0.19
CA LEU A 593 17.62 -16.15 -0.58
C LEU A 593 19.12 -16.50 -0.63
N GLY A 594 19.52 -17.65 -0.08
CA GLY A 594 20.92 -18.10 -0.05
C GLY A 594 21.80 -17.28 0.90
N LEU A 595 21.20 -16.73 1.96
CA LEU A 595 21.84 -15.97 3.02
C LEU A 595 21.55 -16.61 4.38
N ARG A 596 22.41 -16.35 5.35
CA ARG A 596 22.27 -16.74 6.75
C ARG A 596 21.86 -15.53 7.59
N ARG A 597 20.80 -15.71 8.36
CA ARG A 597 20.42 -14.84 9.48
C ARG A 597 19.69 -15.66 10.52
N GLU A 598 20.29 -15.81 11.69
CA GLU A 598 19.78 -16.59 12.81
C GLU A 598 19.99 -15.81 14.12
N ARG A 599 19.26 -16.22 15.14
CA ARG A 599 19.37 -15.64 16.48
C ARG A 599 19.34 -16.75 17.52
N ARG A 600 20.21 -16.64 18.53
CA ARG A 600 20.16 -17.48 19.73
C ARG A 600 20.09 -16.60 20.95
N ARG A 601 19.37 -17.05 21.98
CA ARG A 601 19.15 -16.29 23.20
C ARG A 601 19.59 -17.12 24.39
N PHE A 602 20.37 -16.51 25.27
CA PHE A 602 20.87 -17.13 26.48
C PHE A 602 20.53 -16.26 27.69
N ALA A 603 20.24 -16.90 28.81
CA ALA A 603 20.03 -16.25 30.09
C ALA A 603 21.21 -16.56 31.01
N LEU A 604 21.90 -15.52 31.48
CA LEU A 604 22.89 -15.62 32.53
C LEU A 604 22.17 -15.38 33.86
N ARG A 605 22.20 -16.38 34.74
CA ARG A 605 21.54 -16.35 36.04
C ARG A 605 22.53 -16.56 37.18
N PHE A 606 22.28 -15.89 38.29
CA PHE A 606 22.95 -16.17 39.56
C PHE A 606 21.91 -16.63 40.58
N ARG A 607 22.06 -17.85 41.10
CA ARG A 607 21.11 -18.46 42.05
C ARG A 607 19.64 -18.37 41.59
N GLY A 608 19.41 -18.61 40.30
CA GLY A 608 18.08 -18.60 39.68
C GLY A 608 17.55 -17.22 39.27
N ARG A 609 18.21 -16.11 39.63
CA ARG A 609 17.80 -14.76 39.23
C ARG A 609 18.49 -14.34 37.93
N LEU A 610 17.76 -13.72 37.01
CA LEU A 610 18.32 -13.19 35.76
C LEU A 610 19.27 -12.03 36.05
N LYS A 611 20.49 -12.12 35.52
CA LYS A 611 21.53 -11.09 35.65
C LYS A 611 21.82 -10.43 34.30
N ALA A 612 21.75 -11.20 33.21
CA ALA A 612 21.81 -10.67 31.86
C ALA A 612 21.09 -11.57 30.84
N LEU A 613 20.53 -10.94 29.81
CA LEU A 613 20.10 -11.61 28.58
C LEU A 613 21.20 -11.43 27.52
N ILE A 614 21.63 -12.52 26.90
CA ILE A 614 22.63 -12.50 25.81
C ILE A 614 21.95 -12.97 24.53
N VAL A 615 21.98 -12.13 23.50
CA VAL A 615 21.42 -12.40 22.18
C VAL A 615 22.56 -12.54 21.19
N ALA A 616 22.78 -13.74 20.67
CA ALA A 616 23.73 -13.97 19.58
C ALA A 616 23.03 -13.74 18.24
N HIS A 617 23.50 -12.73 17.50
CA HIS A 617 23.13 -12.50 16.11
C HIS A 617 24.12 -13.23 15.22
N LEU A 618 23.62 -14.07 14.32
CA LEU A 618 24.42 -14.86 13.40
C LEU A 618 24.01 -14.51 11.98
N SER A 619 24.87 -13.86 11.21
CA SER A 619 24.63 -13.59 9.79
C SER A 619 25.82 -13.94 8.91
N ASP A 620 25.64 -13.94 7.58
CA ASP A 620 26.82 -13.93 6.70
C ASP A 620 27.67 -12.67 6.95
N ILE A 621 28.96 -12.83 6.74
CA ILE A 621 29.91 -11.72 6.79
C ILE A 621 29.58 -10.77 5.63
N GLY A 622 29.65 -9.47 5.88
CA GLY A 622 29.35 -8.45 4.87
C GLY A 622 27.89 -7.98 4.82
N LEU A 623 26.97 -8.56 5.60
CA LEU A 623 25.63 -7.95 5.80
C LEU A 623 25.76 -6.55 6.42
N ASN A 624 26.75 -6.37 7.31
CA ASN A 624 27.10 -5.10 7.91
C ASN A 624 28.62 -5.04 8.11
N PHE A 625 29.30 -4.01 7.58
CA PHE A 625 30.77 -3.91 7.67
C PHE A 625 31.29 -3.41 9.03
N SER A 626 30.54 -3.61 10.11
CA SER A 626 30.94 -3.25 11.48
C SER A 626 30.64 -4.37 12.47
N GLU A 627 30.41 -5.60 11.96
CA GLU A 627 30.08 -6.79 12.74
C GLU A 627 28.84 -6.64 13.64
N LEU A 628 28.00 -5.62 13.43
CA LEU A 628 26.83 -5.35 14.27
C LEU A 628 25.66 -6.30 14.00
N THR A 629 25.77 -7.14 12.98
CA THR A 629 24.78 -8.17 12.61
C THR A 629 25.30 -9.60 12.84
N HIS A 630 26.58 -9.75 13.21
CA HIS A 630 27.23 -11.01 13.54
C HIS A 630 27.99 -10.83 14.87
N CYS A 631 27.25 -10.70 15.96
CA CYS A 631 27.80 -10.36 17.28
C CYS A 631 26.91 -10.83 18.43
N LEU A 632 27.41 -10.69 19.66
CA LEU A 632 26.62 -10.80 20.88
C LEU A 632 26.05 -9.42 21.27
N THR A 633 24.75 -9.35 21.55
CA THR A 633 24.13 -8.21 22.24
C THR A 633 23.78 -8.64 23.66
N ILE A 634 24.24 -7.90 24.66
CA ILE A 634 24.08 -8.26 26.07
C ILE A 634 23.29 -7.18 26.78
N LEU A 635 22.22 -7.57 27.43
CA LEU A 635 21.37 -6.71 28.23
C LEU A 635 21.57 -7.10 29.70
N VAL A 636 22.43 -6.35 30.39
CA VAL A 636 22.73 -6.55 31.81
C VAL A 636 21.60 -5.96 32.63
N THR A 637 20.72 -6.83 33.14
CA THR A 637 19.53 -6.45 33.92
C THR A 637 19.88 -6.11 35.37
N ASP A 638 20.90 -6.78 35.90
CA ASP A 638 21.39 -6.59 37.25
C ASP A 638 22.92 -6.78 37.27
N PRO A 639 23.70 -5.68 37.33
CA PRO A 639 25.16 -5.74 37.28
C PRO A 639 25.82 -6.23 38.57
N GLU A 640 25.08 -6.40 39.67
CA GLU A 640 25.65 -6.79 40.96
C GLU A 640 26.33 -8.17 40.86
N GLY A 641 27.62 -8.26 41.21
CA GLY A 641 28.38 -9.51 41.15
C GLY A 641 28.80 -9.97 39.76
N ILE A 642 28.52 -9.21 38.69
CA ILE A 642 29.11 -9.44 37.37
C ILE A 642 30.47 -8.74 37.32
N ASP A 643 31.55 -9.49 37.51
CA ASP A 643 32.92 -9.03 37.32
C ASP A 643 33.47 -9.41 35.92
N ASP A 644 34.72 -9.01 35.64
CA ASP A 644 35.43 -9.30 34.40
C ASP A 644 35.42 -10.80 34.06
N MET A 645 35.72 -11.65 35.05
CA MET A 645 35.78 -13.10 34.87
C MET A 645 34.41 -13.67 34.49
N VAL A 646 33.36 -13.30 35.23
CA VAL A 646 31.99 -13.76 34.95
C VAL A 646 31.54 -13.32 33.57
N LEU A 647 31.72 -12.04 33.24
CA LEU A 647 31.25 -11.50 31.96
C LEU A 647 32.02 -12.15 30.79
N ARG A 648 33.35 -12.19 30.83
CA ARG A 648 34.15 -12.82 29.76
C ARG A 648 33.81 -14.29 29.59
N THR A 649 33.71 -15.04 30.68
CA THR A 649 33.40 -16.48 30.64
C THR A 649 32.01 -16.72 30.05
N ALA A 650 31.01 -15.91 30.45
CA ALA A 650 29.66 -16.01 29.90
C ALA A 650 29.62 -15.71 28.39
N LEU A 651 30.37 -14.71 27.92
CA LEU A 651 30.44 -14.36 26.50
C LEU A 651 31.18 -15.40 25.67
N GLN A 652 32.28 -15.95 26.17
CA GLN A 652 32.99 -17.05 25.53
C GLN A 652 32.10 -18.29 25.42
N ALA A 653 31.38 -18.65 26.49
CA ALA A 653 30.44 -19.76 26.48
C ALA A 653 29.27 -19.52 25.50
N ALA A 654 28.68 -18.31 25.50
CA ALA A 654 27.60 -17.95 24.58
C ALA A 654 28.07 -17.98 23.11
N ALA A 655 29.23 -17.40 22.81
CA ALA A 655 29.84 -17.40 21.49
C ALA A 655 30.07 -18.83 20.98
N ARG A 656 30.72 -19.67 21.81
CA ARG A 656 30.95 -21.09 21.51
C ARG A 656 29.64 -21.82 21.21
N ARG A 657 28.65 -21.71 22.10
CA ARG A 657 27.34 -22.35 21.96
C ARG A 657 26.56 -21.82 20.76
N ALA A 658 26.86 -20.62 20.28
CA ALA A 658 26.28 -20.06 19.08
C ALA A 658 27.05 -20.39 17.79
N GLY A 659 28.28 -20.90 17.91
CA GLY A 659 29.16 -21.19 16.79
C GLY A 659 29.86 -19.96 16.21
N LEU A 660 30.08 -18.93 17.03
CA LEU A 660 30.90 -17.78 16.68
C LEU A 660 32.39 -18.14 16.82
N THR A 661 33.22 -17.71 15.87
CA THR A 661 34.68 -17.90 15.89
C THR A 661 35.40 -16.72 16.52
N GLU A 662 34.89 -15.50 16.34
CA GLU A 662 35.37 -14.29 16.99
C GLU A 662 34.28 -13.69 17.88
N ILE A 663 34.69 -13.09 19.00
CA ILE A 663 33.79 -12.53 19.99
C ILE A 663 33.80 -11.00 19.88
N VAL A 664 32.75 -10.49 19.25
CA VAL A 664 32.36 -9.08 19.27
C VAL A 664 31.07 -8.96 20.07
N ALA A 665 31.02 -7.97 20.98
CA ALA A 665 29.87 -7.77 21.84
C ALA A 665 29.44 -6.30 21.98
N LEU A 666 28.13 -6.08 21.97
CA LEU A 666 27.46 -4.84 22.35
C LEU A 666 26.84 -5.03 23.74
N VAL A 667 27.25 -4.21 24.71
CA VAL A 667 26.78 -4.30 26.10
C VAL A 667 25.90 -3.10 26.44
N TYR A 668 24.69 -3.39 26.92
CA TYR A 668 23.75 -2.40 27.46
C TYR A 668 23.37 -2.73 28.91
N PRO A 669 23.29 -1.74 29.81
CA PRO A 669 23.75 -0.36 29.60
C PRO A 669 25.28 -0.32 29.45
N GLY A 670 25.81 0.64 28.69
CA GLY A 670 27.26 0.72 28.46
C GLY A 670 28.09 0.81 29.75
N THR A 671 27.53 1.37 30.82
CA THR A 671 28.15 1.47 32.16
C THR A 671 28.40 0.11 32.82
N ALA A 672 27.75 -0.97 32.38
CA ALA A 672 27.96 -2.30 32.92
C ALA A 672 29.38 -2.83 32.64
N VAL A 673 30.00 -2.40 31.53
CA VAL A 673 31.38 -2.79 31.18
C VAL A 673 32.38 -2.18 32.17
N GLU A 674 32.24 -0.89 32.46
CA GLU A 674 33.10 -0.19 33.42
C GLU A 674 32.94 -0.77 34.83
N ARG A 675 31.71 -1.09 35.25
CA ARG A 675 31.43 -1.73 36.55
C ARG A 675 32.03 -3.14 36.68
N ALA A 676 32.13 -3.87 35.58
CA ALA A 676 32.80 -5.17 35.54
C ALA A 676 34.34 -5.06 35.56
N GLY A 677 34.90 -3.85 35.51
CA GLY A 677 36.36 -3.64 35.46
C GLY A 677 36.97 -3.80 34.07
N LEU A 678 36.14 -3.77 33.02
CA LEU A 678 36.57 -3.88 31.63
C LEU A 678 36.83 -2.52 30.99
N ALA A 679 37.86 -2.44 30.15
CA ALA A 679 38.08 -1.27 29.30
C ALA A 679 37.03 -1.25 28.18
N ALA A 680 36.14 -0.25 28.20
CA ALA A 680 35.22 -0.02 27.09
C ALA A 680 36.01 0.40 25.84
N GLY A 681 35.78 -0.28 24.71
CA GLY A 681 36.44 0.06 23.46
C GLY A 681 35.83 1.31 22.83
N LYS A 682 34.71 1.14 22.13
CA LYS A 682 33.98 2.23 21.45
C LYS A 682 32.55 2.32 22.01
N GLY A 683 31.99 3.52 22.02
CA GLY A 683 30.56 3.72 22.31
C GLY A 683 29.73 3.74 21.03
N TYR A 684 28.60 3.05 21.03
CA TYR A 684 27.60 3.11 19.96
C TYR A 684 26.25 3.54 20.54
N HIS A 685 25.56 4.39 19.81
CA HIS A 685 24.16 4.69 20.05
C HIS A 685 23.31 3.82 19.13
N LEU A 686 22.40 3.04 19.73
CA LEU A 686 21.32 2.35 19.06
C LEU A 686 20.14 3.32 18.99
N TRP A 687 19.90 3.88 17.81
CA TRP A 687 18.73 4.70 17.53
C TRP A 687 17.62 3.85 16.94
N ILE A 688 16.43 3.99 17.50
CA ILE A 688 15.23 3.28 17.04
C ILE A 688 14.09 4.26 16.97
N VAL A 689 13.34 4.21 15.88
CA VAL A 689 12.15 5.03 15.70
C VAL A 689 10.96 4.16 15.32
N ARG A 690 9.79 4.46 15.88
CA ARG A 690 8.50 3.89 15.48
C ARG A 690 7.99 4.67 14.26
N THR A 691 7.87 3.99 13.12
CA THR A 691 7.73 4.67 11.81
C THR A 691 6.41 5.43 11.67
N TYR A 692 5.30 4.84 12.11
CA TYR A 692 3.97 5.41 11.89
C TYR A 692 3.77 6.76 12.58
N GLU A 693 4.27 6.90 13.80
CA GLU A 693 4.17 8.12 14.61
C GLU A 693 5.22 9.16 14.21
N ALA A 694 6.41 8.71 13.83
CA ALA A 694 7.56 9.60 13.64
C ALA A 694 7.82 10.04 12.21
N GLU A 695 7.24 9.39 11.19
CA GLU A 695 7.60 9.67 9.78
C GLU A 695 7.40 11.14 9.39
N GLN A 696 6.20 11.69 9.63
CA GLN A 696 5.89 13.09 9.32
C GLN A 696 6.78 14.08 10.10
N PRO A 697 6.93 13.96 11.44
CA PRO A 697 7.91 14.76 12.19
C PRO A 697 9.34 14.64 11.67
N PHE A 698 9.83 13.44 11.38
CA PHE A 698 11.19 13.19 10.92
C PHE A 698 11.46 13.82 9.55
N GLN A 699 10.49 13.74 8.64
CA GLN A 699 10.61 14.38 7.33
C GLN A 699 10.65 15.91 7.44
N LYS A 700 9.85 16.51 8.33
CA LYS A 700 9.90 17.96 8.62
C LYS A 700 11.24 18.35 9.25
N TYR A 701 11.74 17.53 10.17
CA TYR A 701 13.04 17.68 10.82
C TYR A 701 14.18 17.74 9.79
N LEU A 702 14.25 16.74 8.90
CA LEU A 702 15.25 16.69 7.84
C LEU A 702 15.14 17.86 6.86
N LYS A 703 13.91 18.27 6.49
CA LYS A 703 13.72 19.46 5.64
C LYS A 703 14.30 20.72 6.29
N ARG A 704 14.14 20.91 7.60
CA ARG A 704 14.77 22.03 8.31
C ARG A 704 16.29 21.93 8.31
N LEU A 705 16.85 20.73 8.53
CA LEU A 705 18.29 20.50 8.44
C LEU A 705 18.87 20.79 7.05
N THR A 706 18.12 20.52 5.98
CA THR A 706 18.55 20.77 4.59
C THR A 706 18.41 22.23 4.15
N ARG A 707 17.62 23.03 4.87
CA ARG A 707 17.39 24.47 4.62
C ARG A 707 18.33 25.40 5.39
N MET A 708 19.05 24.89 6.39
CA MET A 708 20.07 25.70 7.08
C MET A 708 21.23 26.02 6.12
N PRO A 709 21.64 27.30 6.01
CA PRO A 709 22.66 27.76 5.07
C PRO A 709 24.02 27.09 5.27
#